data_AF-A0A0G4LET7-F1
#
_entry.id   AF-A0A0G4LET7-F1
#
_cell.length_a   1.000
_cell.length_b   1.000
_cell.length_c   1.000
_cell.angle_alpha   90.00
_cell.angle_beta   90.00
_cell.angle_gamma   90.00
#
_symmetry.space_group_name_H-M   'P 1'
#
loop_
_entity.id
_entity.type
_entity.pdbx_description
1 polymer ?
#
loop_
_entity_poly.entity_id
_entity_poly.type
_entity_poly.pdbx_seq_one_letter_code
_entity_poly.pdbx_strand_id
1 'polypeptide(L)'
;CSTMTSIENKGPERESSRPAFAMLSRTALRTRLRLASRPRQVNGLRCYSRIIQAHDVLLLRQKGARNATKRQVTPPIRSDTTFKAAWGVRVNGSDLIGRTLPCTIQDSKGNNMRLSEVTLAQYVTNIPRMATPVWLPEESPPPFPLGKVYTDLTRGTKIYPHDSSMIVSLLDIDLPAPGEDPVADAGAPFEVFEAGTGMGSLTLHLARAIHGANPAVPAALRAALCAAPYAKGQLLSDVATDDSPELGPHPHSPEGLAPELQAQLDGYRPARRAILHTLDIRPSASRLAHGTIRDFRRALYLLDIDFHVRTIRSFLEPRLAASPDRAPFLSHAVLDLPASADHAELVVEALRPDGRLVVFFPSVTQVLDFVKWVTDTTQPVYVERVIELANSTFEPGFSDGVGGREWDVRVVTPKKVARGEVEAVGENEGKVTVCRPKVGTMVGGGGFVAVFTKKSPAPLREEGAQEAVDVAENAASAEKAEGKSDGEVTPADLSSQVKKMLVPRVIQHFELTADYTFNPLNTTTDEKHQVRKNWDALMPVGHGFFSATKNQNQLPTVTVDPENHPAHITAVFHQLHCLYMIMQAYHSDVQATEETEAMAFHLRHCFEYLRLSLACHGDTALGGRVDDTTAGEPGAQHVCKDWGAHRPIDISLAVPHHPLDTLHHLAHLGPTMPPFASRLGLGRIPRSGPRFFSSTSQAASRLKINADRLNNTIHDTCQWGAAHPYGSAPTETGMARLALTDDDARVRRWFADEVRNIGCDVAVDAMGNQFARRRGRTAAAMTAMGSHLDTQPRGGRYDGILGVIAGLEVLRTLHENGYETKFDVGAVNWTNEEGARFPKSMISSGVWAGDIPIDNAHALADIFDSSATVKSELRRHGFLGDIPCTYGPEGYPLGAHFELHIEQGPILQDAGRRIGVVQGAQAYRWFTFTVTGRDAHTGTTPLGARKDPLLAASRMVVAAHEAAKAVGGLASTGVLKMPTNSSTNTIASTVSFTLDIRHPEDEIVARMQDTILATFEGIAGMDGRGVELAWTLDTDSPATKFHPDCIGAVEKAADGLVGRDGWLHITSGAGHDSVYTSRRCPTTMIFVPCKDGVSHHPEEYCSPEDCAMGTQALLDAVLEYDESRSS
;
A
#
# COMPACT_ATOMS: atom_id res chain seq x y z
N CYS A 1 -41.13 11.46 -25.56
CA CYS A 1 -42.26 10.61 -26.00
C CYS A 1 -41.84 9.14 -25.94
N SER A 2 -42.67 8.14 -25.70
CA SER A 2 -43.98 8.00 -25.01
C SER A 2 -44.31 6.50 -25.05
N THR A 3 -44.86 5.92 -23.96
CA THR A 3 -45.86 4.81 -23.93
C THR A 3 -45.72 3.59 -24.89
N MET A 4 -45.89 2.33 -24.49
CA MET A 4 -46.11 1.65 -23.19
C MET A 4 -46.29 0.14 -23.50
N THR A 5 -46.04 -0.78 -22.55
CA THR A 5 -46.64 -2.16 -22.47
C THR A 5 -46.44 -3.15 -23.64
N SER A 6 -46.51 -4.49 -23.50
CA SER A 6 -46.39 -5.44 -22.37
C SER A 6 -46.46 -6.90 -22.90
N ILE A 7 -46.02 -7.87 -22.08
CA ILE A 7 -46.55 -9.27 -22.01
C ILE A 7 -46.12 -10.31 -23.09
N GLU A 8 -45.63 -11.45 -22.55
CA GLU A 8 -45.62 -12.86 -23.02
C GLU A 8 -44.92 -13.37 -24.31
N ASN A 9 -43.97 -14.29 -24.07
CA ASN A 9 -43.92 -15.68 -24.57
C ASN A 9 -44.50 -16.01 -25.97
N LYS A 10 -43.60 -16.26 -26.95
CA LYS A 10 -43.41 -17.57 -27.64
C LYS A 10 -42.41 -17.46 -28.81
N GLY A 11 -41.69 -18.55 -29.08
CA GLY A 11 -41.15 -18.85 -30.43
C GLY A 11 -42.06 -19.83 -31.18
N PRO A 12 -41.67 -20.37 -32.35
CA PRO A 12 -40.37 -20.24 -33.02
C PRO A 12 -40.46 -19.86 -34.52
N GLU A 13 -39.32 -19.95 -35.23
CA GLU A 13 -39.17 -20.18 -36.68
C GLU A 13 -40.05 -19.43 -37.71
N ARG A 14 -39.39 -18.64 -38.59
CA ARG A 14 -39.06 -19.12 -39.95
C ARG A 14 -38.11 -18.20 -40.74
N GLU A 15 -37.30 -18.81 -41.59
CA GLU A 15 -36.52 -18.14 -42.64
C GLU A 15 -37.42 -17.75 -43.84
N SER A 16 -36.99 -16.79 -44.68
CA SER A 16 -36.49 -17.13 -46.03
C SER A 16 -36.19 -15.92 -46.94
N SER A 17 -34.95 -15.82 -47.44
CA SER A 17 -34.64 -15.22 -48.76
C SER A 17 -33.28 -15.71 -49.32
N ARG A 18 -33.34 -16.67 -50.26
CA ARG A 18 -32.22 -17.17 -51.12
C ARG A 18 -32.09 -16.29 -52.38
N PRO A 19 -31.21 -16.53 -53.41
CA PRO A 19 -30.23 -17.62 -53.71
C PRO A 19 -28.79 -17.08 -54.04
N ALA A 20 -27.69 -17.79 -54.42
CA ALA A 20 -27.32 -19.09 -55.05
C ALA A 20 -27.51 -19.16 -56.60
N PHE A 21 -26.66 -19.76 -57.47
CA PHE A 21 -25.38 -20.52 -57.46
C PHE A 21 -24.30 -19.78 -58.32
N ALA A 22 -23.10 -20.23 -58.77
CA ALA A 22 -22.29 -21.48 -58.86
C ALA A 22 -20.77 -21.11 -58.87
N MET A 23 -19.69 -21.91 -58.70
CA MET A 23 -19.36 -23.36 -58.68
C MET A 23 -19.01 -24.05 -60.04
N LEU A 24 -17.71 -24.37 -60.31
CA LEU A 24 -17.28 -25.57 -61.11
C LEU A 24 -15.75 -25.93 -61.08
N SER A 25 -15.46 -27.21 -61.35
CA SER A 25 -14.15 -27.93 -61.54
C SER A 25 -13.59 -28.68 -60.31
N ARG A 26 -13.67 -30.02 -60.12
CA ARG A 26 -13.25 -31.24 -60.90
C ARG A 26 -11.77 -31.67 -60.66
N THR A 27 -11.36 -32.94 -60.43
CA THR A 27 -12.01 -34.16 -59.85
C THR A 27 -10.94 -35.25 -59.54
N ALA A 28 -11.08 -36.01 -58.43
CA ALA A 28 -10.53 -37.37 -58.19
C ALA A 28 -8.97 -37.57 -58.20
N LEU A 29 -8.34 -38.72 -57.81
CA LEU A 29 -8.79 -40.07 -57.41
C LEU A 29 -7.78 -40.82 -56.47
N ARG A 30 -8.27 -41.45 -55.37
CA ARG A 30 -7.81 -42.72 -54.70
C ARG A 30 -6.36 -43.01 -54.21
N THR A 31 -6.25 -43.11 -52.87
CA THR A 31 -5.90 -44.34 -52.09
C THR A 31 -4.50 -44.55 -51.47
N ARG A 32 -4.49 -44.67 -50.12
CA ARG A 32 -3.55 -45.34 -49.17
C ARG A 32 -2.05 -44.98 -49.20
N LEU A 33 -1.63 -44.32 -48.12
CA LEU A 33 -0.63 -44.87 -47.19
C LEU A 33 -0.96 -44.43 -45.75
N ARG A 34 -0.76 -45.32 -44.75
CA ARG A 34 -0.77 -44.97 -43.32
C ARG A 34 0.68 -44.85 -42.87
N LEU A 35 1.05 -43.75 -42.22
CA LEU A 35 2.17 -43.69 -41.26
C LEU A 35 1.97 -42.48 -40.32
N ALA A 36 2.58 -42.51 -39.15
CA ALA A 36 2.18 -41.66 -38.03
C ALA A 36 2.74 -40.22 -38.10
N SER A 37 1.86 -39.24 -37.91
CA SER A 37 2.23 -37.83 -37.72
C SER A 37 2.82 -37.60 -36.33
N ARG A 38 4.15 -37.72 -36.20
CA ARG A 38 4.87 -37.13 -35.06
C ARG A 38 4.87 -35.60 -35.23
N PRO A 39 4.41 -34.80 -34.25
CA PRO A 39 4.71 -33.37 -34.24
C PRO A 39 6.22 -33.17 -34.06
N ARG A 40 6.82 -32.21 -34.78
CA ARG A 40 8.23 -31.83 -34.57
C ARG A 40 8.35 -31.14 -33.21
N GLN A 41 9.34 -31.55 -32.41
CA GLN A 41 9.74 -30.79 -31.23
C GLN A 41 10.39 -29.47 -31.65
N VAL A 42 9.96 -28.37 -31.03
CA VAL A 42 10.74 -27.14 -30.97
C VAL A 42 11.65 -27.26 -29.74
N ASN A 43 12.92 -27.56 -29.97
CA ASN A 43 13.95 -27.46 -28.93
C ASN A 43 14.48 -26.03 -28.93
N GLY A 44 14.11 -25.21 -27.93
CA GLY A 44 14.49 -23.79 -27.92
C GLY A 44 14.46 -23.06 -26.57
N LEU A 45 14.00 -23.69 -25.49
CA LEU A 45 13.98 -23.08 -24.15
C LEU A 45 14.61 -24.03 -23.11
N ARG A 46 15.86 -23.77 -22.73
CA ARG A 46 16.46 -24.36 -21.52
C ARG A 46 15.94 -23.63 -20.26
N CYS A 47 14.65 -23.79 -19.98
CA CYS A 47 14.16 -23.65 -18.60
C CYS A 47 15.02 -24.55 -17.69
N TYR A 48 15.41 -24.06 -16.50
CA TYR A 48 16.24 -24.82 -15.56
C TYR A 48 15.57 -26.15 -15.18
N SER A 49 16.05 -27.21 -15.81
CA SER A 49 15.31 -28.45 -16.03
C SER A 49 15.56 -29.46 -14.91
N ARG A 50 15.09 -29.15 -13.71
CA ARG A 50 15.22 -30.04 -12.53
C ARG A 50 14.36 -31.30 -12.69
N ILE A 51 14.93 -32.46 -12.41
CA ILE A 51 14.21 -33.74 -12.30
C ILE A 51 13.52 -33.82 -10.94
N ILE A 52 12.25 -34.23 -10.92
CA ILE A 52 11.49 -34.52 -9.69
C ILE A 52 12.04 -35.78 -9.03
N GLN A 53 12.47 -35.65 -7.78
CA GLN A 53 12.99 -36.74 -6.96
C GLN A 53 11.95 -37.17 -5.91
N ALA A 54 12.17 -38.32 -5.27
CA ALA A 54 11.37 -38.71 -4.12
C ALA A 54 11.53 -37.68 -2.97
N HIS A 55 10.47 -37.51 -2.17
CA HIS A 55 10.34 -36.51 -1.11
C HIS A 55 10.33 -35.04 -1.60
N ASP A 56 10.33 -34.79 -2.91
CA ASP A 56 10.09 -33.43 -3.43
C ASP A 56 8.64 -32.99 -3.21
N VAL A 57 8.45 -31.70 -2.99
CA VAL A 57 7.15 -31.04 -2.83
C VAL A 57 6.99 -29.97 -3.90
N LEU A 58 5.85 -29.98 -4.59
CA LEU A 58 5.60 -29.18 -5.80
C LEU A 58 4.37 -28.28 -5.66
N LEU A 59 4.31 -27.22 -6.47
CA LEU A 59 3.10 -26.43 -6.63
C LEU A 59 2.24 -27.01 -7.76
N LEU A 60 1.05 -27.43 -7.40
CA LEU A 60 0.02 -27.97 -8.28
C LEU A 60 -0.97 -26.86 -8.66
N ARG A 61 -1.07 -26.54 -9.95
CA ARG A 61 -2.05 -25.59 -10.50
C ARG A 61 -3.14 -26.34 -11.28
N GLN A 62 -4.35 -26.40 -10.72
CA GLN A 62 -5.51 -27.03 -11.35
C GLN A 62 -6.54 -25.99 -11.81
N LYS A 63 -7.08 -26.15 -13.03
CA LYS A 63 -8.18 -25.33 -13.57
C LYS A 63 -9.52 -25.99 -13.25
N GLY A 64 -10.47 -25.21 -12.70
CA GLY A 64 -11.82 -25.66 -12.36
C GLY A 64 -12.88 -25.30 -13.43
N ALA A 65 -14.10 -25.80 -13.23
CA ALA A 65 -15.19 -25.71 -14.21
C ALA A 65 -15.66 -24.27 -14.53
N ARG A 66 -15.47 -23.30 -13.62
CA ARG A 66 -15.77 -21.86 -13.84
C ARG A 66 -14.54 -21.05 -14.27
N ASN A 67 -13.60 -21.65 -15.01
CA ASN A 67 -12.25 -21.12 -15.29
C ASN A 67 -11.33 -20.83 -14.07
N ALA A 68 -11.87 -20.76 -12.86
CA ALA A 68 -11.15 -20.53 -11.61
C ALA A 68 -9.90 -21.43 -11.47
N THR A 69 -8.76 -20.83 -11.19
CA THR A 69 -7.51 -21.54 -10.89
C THR A 69 -7.45 -21.82 -9.39
N LYS A 70 -7.25 -23.08 -8.99
CA LYS A 70 -6.86 -23.41 -7.61
C LYS A 70 -5.38 -23.83 -7.58
N ARG A 71 -4.64 -23.26 -6.64
CA ARG A 71 -3.26 -23.64 -6.30
C ARG A 71 -3.31 -24.59 -5.09
N GLN A 72 -2.38 -25.52 -5.02
CA GLN A 72 -2.24 -26.48 -3.92
C GLN A 72 -0.78 -26.94 -3.83
N VAL A 73 -0.28 -27.17 -2.63
CA VAL A 73 1.02 -27.84 -2.39
C VAL A 73 0.82 -29.36 -2.37
N THR A 74 1.66 -30.13 -3.06
CA THR A 74 1.63 -31.60 -2.97
C THR A 74 2.12 -32.07 -1.59
N PRO A 75 1.70 -33.24 -1.08
CA PRO A 75 2.50 -33.92 -0.08
C PRO A 75 3.89 -34.29 -0.66
N PRO A 76 4.87 -34.68 0.18
CA PRO A 76 6.14 -35.23 -0.29
C PRO A 76 5.90 -36.39 -1.24
N ILE A 77 6.44 -36.28 -2.46
CA ILE A 77 6.14 -37.23 -3.53
C ILE A 77 6.89 -38.55 -3.26
N ARG A 78 6.13 -39.64 -3.11
CA ARG A 78 6.68 -40.99 -2.96
C ARG A 78 6.07 -41.92 -4.01
N SER A 79 6.86 -42.84 -4.55
CA SER A 79 6.45 -43.75 -5.64
C SER A 79 5.29 -44.67 -5.27
N ASP A 80 5.13 -44.97 -3.98
CA ASP A 80 4.07 -45.79 -3.37
C ASP A 80 2.75 -45.03 -3.09
N THR A 81 2.71 -43.70 -3.29
CA THR A 81 1.59 -42.86 -2.85
C THR A 81 0.71 -42.31 -3.99
N THR A 82 -0.57 -42.11 -3.68
CA THR A 82 -1.53 -41.39 -4.52
C THR A 82 -2.14 -40.25 -3.71
N PHE A 83 -2.08 -39.01 -4.21
CA PHE A 83 -2.64 -37.85 -3.51
C PHE A 83 -3.87 -37.27 -4.22
N LYS A 84 -4.72 -36.59 -3.44
CA LYS A 84 -5.98 -35.98 -3.89
C LYS A 84 -5.78 -34.48 -4.12
N ALA A 85 -6.07 -34.03 -5.34
CA ALA A 85 -6.06 -32.62 -5.69
C ALA A 85 -7.40 -31.94 -5.37
N ALA A 86 -7.40 -30.61 -5.33
CA ALA A 86 -8.47 -29.78 -4.81
C ALA A 86 -9.87 -30.03 -5.42
N TRP A 87 -9.97 -30.36 -6.72
CA TRP A 87 -11.25 -30.69 -7.37
C TRP A 87 -11.57 -32.20 -7.37
N GLY A 88 -11.00 -32.96 -6.41
CA GLY A 88 -11.35 -34.35 -6.13
C GLY A 88 -10.75 -35.39 -7.09
N VAL A 89 -9.75 -35.01 -7.89
CA VAL A 89 -9.02 -35.91 -8.80
C VAL A 89 -7.77 -36.48 -8.11
N ARG A 90 -7.22 -37.57 -8.65
CA ARG A 90 -6.04 -38.26 -8.11
C ARG A 90 -4.83 -38.15 -9.03
N VAL A 91 -3.64 -38.14 -8.42
CA VAL A 91 -2.32 -38.18 -9.08
C VAL A 91 -1.43 -39.15 -8.30
N ASN A 92 -0.73 -40.05 -9.00
CA ASN A 92 0.19 -41.02 -8.39
C ASN A 92 1.62 -40.45 -8.35
N GLY A 93 2.35 -40.65 -7.27
CA GLY A 93 3.73 -40.18 -7.13
C GLY A 93 4.72 -40.89 -8.07
N SER A 94 4.44 -42.15 -8.41
CA SER A 94 5.11 -42.91 -9.48
C SER A 94 5.15 -42.16 -10.80
N ASP A 95 4.11 -41.41 -11.10
CA ASP A 95 3.91 -40.77 -12.40
C ASP A 95 4.61 -39.39 -12.45
N LEU A 96 5.20 -38.94 -11.34
CA LEU A 96 5.87 -37.64 -11.19
C LEU A 96 7.38 -37.78 -11.08
N ILE A 97 7.87 -38.75 -10.30
CA ILE A 97 9.31 -38.98 -10.10
C ILE A 97 9.98 -39.26 -11.45
N GLY A 98 11.15 -38.66 -11.68
CA GLY A 98 11.88 -38.78 -12.95
C GLY A 98 11.41 -37.81 -14.05
N ARG A 99 10.27 -37.09 -13.90
CA ARG A 99 9.90 -36.03 -14.84
C ARG A 99 10.67 -34.73 -14.59
N THR A 100 10.91 -34.00 -15.66
CA THR A 100 11.52 -32.66 -15.66
C THR A 100 10.50 -31.57 -15.33
N LEU A 101 10.86 -30.59 -14.49
CA LEU A 101 10.08 -29.39 -14.22
C LEU A 101 10.44 -28.22 -15.16
N PRO A 102 9.50 -27.27 -15.40
CA PRO A 102 8.07 -27.37 -15.10
C PRO A 102 7.37 -28.30 -16.10
N CYS A 103 6.36 -29.06 -15.65
CA CYS A 103 5.66 -30.02 -16.52
C CYS A 103 4.14 -29.89 -16.46
N THR A 104 3.49 -30.50 -17.44
CA THR A 104 2.04 -30.73 -17.44
C THR A 104 1.80 -32.23 -17.32
N ILE A 105 0.87 -32.60 -16.45
CA ILE A 105 0.35 -33.97 -16.28
C ILE A 105 -1.14 -34.00 -16.61
N GLN A 106 -1.69 -35.19 -16.83
CA GLN A 106 -3.14 -35.40 -16.83
C GLN A 106 -3.56 -36.00 -15.49
N ASP A 107 -4.69 -35.53 -14.97
CA ASP A 107 -5.30 -36.09 -13.76
C ASP A 107 -6.09 -37.38 -14.03
N SER A 108 -6.59 -38.01 -12.96
CA SER A 108 -7.44 -39.22 -13.05
C SER A 108 -8.79 -39.05 -13.78
N LYS A 109 -9.05 -37.91 -14.43
CA LYS A 109 -10.18 -37.63 -15.32
C LYS A 109 -9.73 -37.06 -16.69
N GLY A 110 -8.43 -37.01 -16.96
CA GLY A 110 -7.85 -36.52 -18.21
C GLY A 110 -7.60 -35.01 -18.29
N ASN A 111 -7.83 -34.23 -17.22
CA ASN A 111 -7.61 -32.78 -17.27
C ASN A 111 -6.13 -32.46 -17.11
N ASN A 112 -5.64 -31.47 -17.86
CA ASN A 112 -4.26 -30.98 -17.76
C ASN A 112 -4.05 -30.21 -16.44
N MET A 113 -3.06 -30.61 -15.65
CA MET A 113 -2.58 -29.88 -14.46
C MET A 113 -1.14 -29.42 -14.70
N ARG A 114 -0.80 -28.18 -14.34
CA ARG A 114 0.58 -27.69 -14.40
C ARG A 114 1.26 -27.89 -13.05
N LEU A 115 2.44 -28.50 -13.06
CA LEU A 115 3.35 -28.63 -11.93
C LEU A 115 4.53 -27.67 -12.12
N SER A 116 4.84 -26.93 -11.07
CA SER A 116 6.10 -26.17 -10.95
C SER A 116 6.80 -26.52 -9.64
N GLU A 117 8.06 -26.12 -9.55
CA GLU A 117 8.70 -25.99 -8.25
C GLU A 117 7.93 -24.96 -7.39
N VAL A 118 8.04 -25.07 -6.06
CA VAL A 118 7.38 -24.19 -5.11
C VAL A 118 8.39 -23.23 -4.46
N THR A 119 8.06 -21.93 -4.41
CA THR A 119 8.85 -20.94 -3.63
C THR A 119 8.49 -21.02 -2.14
N LEU A 120 9.33 -20.47 -1.25
CA LEU A 120 9.05 -20.49 0.19
C LEU A 120 7.71 -19.82 0.53
N ALA A 121 7.49 -18.60 0.04
CA ALA A 121 6.23 -17.87 0.23
C ALA A 121 5.01 -18.64 -0.32
N GLN A 122 5.14 -19.28 -1.50
CA GLN A 122 4.08 -20.12 -2.06
C GLN A 122 3.81 -21.34 -1.19
N TYR A 123 4.85 -21.98 -0.66
CA TYR A 123 4.74 -23.15 0.20
C TYR A 123 3.94 -22.82 1.45
N VAL A 124 4.41 -21.88 2.28
CA VAL A 124 3.74 -21.53 3.55
C VAL A 124 2.33 -20.96 3.36
N THR A 125 2.05 -20.31 2.22
CA THR A 125 0.72 -19.79 1.89
C THR A 125 -0.27 -20.88 1.46
N ASN A 126 0.20 -21.99 0.87
CA ASN A 126 -0.64 -23.01 0.24
C ASN A 126 -0.64 -24.38 0.94
N ILE A 127 0.09 -24.53 2.06
CA ILE A 127 -0.07 -25.68 2.97
C ILE A 127 -1.42 -25.61 3.73
N PRO A 128 -2.05 -26.74 4.07
CA PRO A 128 -3.30 -26.74 4.83
C PRO A 128 -3.13 -26.16 6.24
N ARG A 129 -3.85 -25.06 6.53
CA ARG A 129 -3.92 -24.48 7.88
C ARG A 129 -4.81 -25.33 8.78
N MET A 130 -4.30 -25.82 9.90
CA MET A 130 -5.16 -26.20 11.03
C MET A 130 -5.48 -24.96 11.86
N ALA A 131 -6.59 -25.00 12.61
CA ALA A 131 -6.90 -23.99 13.62
C ALA A 131 -6.52 -24.56 14.99
N THR A 132 -5.33 -24.22 15.48
CA THR A 132 -4.87 -24.51 16.83
C THR A 132 -5.44 -23.45 17.78
N PRO A 133 -6.41 -23.76 18.67
CA PRO A 133 -6.81 -22.81 19.71
C PRO A 133 -5.64 -22.64 20.69
N VAL A 134 -5.51 -21.50 21.36
CA VAL A 134 -4.61 -21.39 22.54
C VAL A 134 -5.48 -21.22 23.79
N TRP A 135 -4.96 -21.70 24.90
CA TRP A 135 -5.71 -22.25 26.05
C TRP A 135 -6.60 -21.27 26.82
N LEU A 136 -7.63 -21.84 27.45
CA LEU A 136 -8.32 -21.25 28.59
C LEU A 136 -7.50 -21.53 29.86
N PRO A 137 -7.48 -20.63 30.87
CA PRO A 137 -6.90 -20.93 32.18
C PRO A 137 -7.63 -22.09 32.90
N GLU A 138 -6.91 -22.80 33.76
CA GLU A 138 -7.48 -23.85 34.61
C GLU A 138 -8.19 -23.29 35.85
N GLU A 139 -9.52 -23.38 35.92
CA GLU A 139 -10.24 -23.70 37.16
C GLU A 139 -11.54 -24.48 36.87
N SER A 140 -11.66 -25.69 37.44
CA SER A 140 -12.88 -26.56 37.55
C SER A 140 -13.38 -27.39 36.32
N PRO A 141 -13.81 -28.67 36.52
CA PRO A 141 -14.21 -29.60 35.45
C PRO A 141 -15.75 -29.85 35.27
N PRO A 142 -16.19 -30.52 34.18
CA PRO A 142 -17.62 -30.65 33.80
C PRO A 142 -18.23 -32.06 33.94
N PRO A 143 -19.58 -32.18 33.82
CA PRO A 143 -20.20 -33.32 33.14
C PRO A 143 -21.23 -32.92 32.05
N PHE A 144 -21.20 -33.64 30.93
CA PHE A 144 -22.15 -33.56 29.80
C PHE A 144 -23.54 -34.16 30.16
N PRO A 145 -24.66 -33.84 29.46
CA PRO A 145 -24.72 -33.48 28.04
C PRO A 145 -25.61 -32.27 27.65
N LEU A 146 -25.03 -31.30 26.94
CA LEU A 146 -25.76 -30.26 26.21
C LEU A 146 -25.54 -30.41 24.69
N GLY A 147 -26.63 -30.42 23.94
CA GLY A 147 -26.61 -30.64 22.48
C GLY A 147 -26.46 -29.36 21.67
N LYS A 148 -25.59 -29.40 20.65
CA LYS A 148 -25.59 -28.49 19.48
C LYS A 148 -25.42 -26.98 19.71
N VAL A 149 -24.65 -26.53 20.71
CA VAL A 149 -24.12 -25.14 20.72
C VAL A 149 -22.65 -25.14 21.15
N TYR A 150 -21.72 -25.28 20.20
CA TYR A 150 -20.28 -25.02 20.40
C TYR A 150 -19.53 -24.87 19.04
N THR A 151 -20.07 -24.07 18.12
CA THR A 151 -19.55 -23.92 16.74
C THR A 151 -18.90 -22.57 16.42
N ASP A 152 -19.11 -21.53 17.23
CA ASP A 152 -18.89 -20.14 16.81
C ASP A 152 -17.79 -19.37 17.57
N LEU A 153 -16.98 -20.05 18.38
CA LEU A 153 -15.80 -19.46 19.07
C LEU A 153 -14.48 -20.11 18.63
N THR A 154 -14.17 -20.01 17.34
CA THR A 154 -12.88 -20.45 16.75
C THR A 154 -12.08 -19.31 16.10
N ARG A 155 -12.46 -18.06 16.35
CA ARG A 155 -11.78 -16.84 15.87
C ARG A 155 -10.62 -16.39 16.77
N GLY A 156 -9.67 -17.30 17.02
CA GLY A 156 -8.38 -16.92 17.60
C GLY A 156 -7.45 -16.35 16.52
N THR A 157 -6.76 -15.25 16.85
CA THR A 157 -5.72 -14.62 16.01
C THR A 157 -4.55 -15.57 15.76
N LYS A 158 -3.83 -15.38 14.65
CA LYS A 158 -2.75 -16.29 14.20
C LYS A 158 -1.68 -15.45 13.50
N ILE A 159 -0.39 -15.67 13.76
CA ILE A 159 0.65 -15.16 12.86
C ILE A 159 0.41 -15.72 11.46
N TYR A 160 0.34 -14.82 10.47
CA TYR A 160 -0.02 -15.21 9.12
C TYR A 160 1.23 -15.62 8.31
N PRO A 161 1.12 -16.68 7.48
CA PRO A 161 2.22 -17.11 6.61
C PRO A 161 2.74 -16.09 5.58
N HIS A 162 2.05 -14.97 5.36
CA HIS A 162 2.55 -13.89 4.50
C HIS A 162 3.47 -12.92 5.25
N ASP A 163 3.20 -12.64 6.53
CA ASP A 163 4.03 -11.75 7.36
C ASP A 163 5.34 -12.40 7.80
N SER A 164 5.47 -13.73 7.74
CA SER A 164 6.67 -14.45 8.20
C SER A 164 7.98 -13.94 7.59
N SER A 165 7.98 -13.44 6.34
CA SER A 165 9.19 -12.85 5.74
C SER A 165 9.48 -11.41 6.17
N MET A 166 8.47 -10.66 6.64
CA MET A 166 8.61 -9.32 7.19
C MET A 166 9.06 -9.40 8.65
N ILE A 167 8.43 -10.26 9.46
CA ILE A 167 8.79 -10.47 10.87
C ILE A 167 10.28 -10.85 11.01
N VAL A 168 10.82 -11.65 10.10
CA VAL A 168 12.25 -12.03 10.12
C VAL A 168 13.18 -10.89 9.69
N SER A 169 12.76 -9.95 8.84
CA SER A 169 13.61 -8.77 8.51
C SER A 169 13.69 -7.75 9.65
N LEU A 170 12.75 -7.78 10.61
CA LEU A 170 12.82 -6.98 11.85
C LEU A 170 13.95 -7.44 12.79
N LEU A 171 14.38 -8.69 12.69
CA LEU A 171 15.48 -9.24 13.50
C LEU A 171 16.87 -8.86 12.98
N ASP A 172 17.02 -8.50 11.70
CA ASP A 172 18.29 -8.01 11.11
C ASP A 172 19.45 -9.02 11.32
N ILE A 173 19.14 -10.30 11.05
CA ILE A 173 20.07 -11.43 11.17
C ILE A 173 21.03 -11.41 9.97
N ASP A 174 22.14 -10.70 10.15
CA ASP A 174 23.31 -10.67 9.28
C ASP A 174 24.40 -11.53 9.94
N LEU A 175 24.81 -12.63 9.28
CA LEU A 175 25.75 -13.61 9.82
C LEU A 175 26.72 -14.11 8.74
N PRO A 176 28.04 -14.06 8.98
CA PRO A 176 29.05 -14.54 8.04
C PRO A 176 28.97 -16.06 7.88
N ALA A 177 29.37 -16.57 6.71
CA ALA A 177 29.54 -18.01 6.50
C ALA A 177 30.72 -18.56 7.34
N PRO A 178 30.81 -19.89 7.57
CA PRO A 178 31.96 -20.49 8.24
C PRO A 178 33.27 -20.17 7.52
N GLY A 179 34.25 -19.59 8.20
CA GLY A 179 35.54 -19.18 7.63
C GLY A 179 35.62 -17.74 7.12
N GLU A 180 34.51 -16.98 7.09
CA GLU A 180 34.53 -15.56 6.65
C GLU A 180 34.89 -14.58 7.78
N ASP A 181 34.70 -14.96 9.05
CA ASP A 181 35.05 -14.14 10.22
C ASP A 181 35.58 -15.02 11.38
N PRO A 182 36.89 -14.95 11.69
CA PRO A 182 37.50 -15.70 12.79
C PRO A 182 36.92 -15.40 14.18
N VAL A 183 36.33 -14.22 14.40
CA VAL A 183 35.70 -13.85 15.68
C VAL A 183 34.34 -14.52 15.82
N ALA A 184 33.55 -14.55 14.74
CA ALA A 184 32.30 -15.32 14.69
C ALA A 184 32.54 -16.84 14.73
N ASP A 185 33.62 -17.33 14.11
CA ASP A 185 34.00 -18.76 14.12
C ASP A 185 34.47 -19.25 15.50
N ALA A 186 35.10 -18.38 16.30
CA ALA A 186 35.53 -18.68 17.67
C ALA A 186 34.48 -18.34 18.75
N GLY A 187 33.35 -17.72 18.35
CA GLY A 187 32.31 -17.22 19.26
C GLY A 187 31.36 -18.30 19.79
N ALA A 188 30.61 -17.95 20.83
CA ALA A 188 29.47 -18.75 21.27
C ALA A 188 28.32 -18.66 20.24
N PRO A 189 27.63 -19.77 19.91
CA PRO A 189 26.62 -19.80 18.85
C PRO A 189 25.58 -18.69 18.93
N PHE A 190 25.12 -18.24 17.77
CA PHE A 190 24.04 -17.27 17.62
C PHE A 190 22.70 -17.96 17.81
N GLU A 191 22.12 -17.84 19.01
CA GLU A 191 20.84 -18.47 19.35
C GLU A 191 19.66 -17.56 19.06
N VAL A 192 18.70 -18.06 18.27
CA VAL A 192 17.38 -17.45 18.10
C VAL A 192 16.36 -18.31 18.83
N PHE A 193 15.57 -17.72 19.71
CA PHE A 193 14.46 -18.38 20.39
C PHE A 193 13.11 -18.06 19.72
N GLU A 194 12.26 -19.05 19.52
CA GLU A 194 10.89 -18.90 19.02
C GLU A 194 9.96 -19.68 19.94
N ALA A 195 9.07 -19.00 20.67
CA ALA A 195 8.02 -19.63 21.46
C ALA A 195 6.66 -19.43 20.80
N GLY A 196 5.91 -20.52 20.63
CA GLY A 196 4.68 -20.55 19.84
C GLY A 196 4.97 -20.90 18.38
N THR A 197 5.13 -22.19 18.09
CA THR A 197 5.55 -22.65 16.75
C THR A 197 4.48 -22.42 15.66
N GLY A 198 3.23 -22.22 16.09
CA GLY A 198 2.04 -21.97 15.25
C GLY A 198 1.73 -23.14 14.31
N MET A 199 2.47 -23.20 13.20
CA MET A 199 2.44 -24.22 12.15
C MET A 199 3.83 -24.45 11.49
N GLY A 200 4.91 -23.83 11.98
CA GLY A 200 6.25 -23.87 11.40
C GLY A 200 6.53 -22.84 10.28
N SER A 201 5.62 -21.90 10.02
CA SER A 201 5.81 -20.89 8.94
C SER A 201 6.91 -19.88 9.24
N LEU A 202 6.88 -19.31 10.45
CA LEU A 202 7.88 -18.35 10.92
C LEU A 202 9.22 -19.06 11.16
N THR A 203 9.19 -20.18 11.88
CA THR A 203 10.29 -21.14 12.05
C THR A 203 11.06 -21.42 10.75
N LEU A 204 10.37 -21.69 9.64
CA LEU A 204 10.97 -21.97 8.34
C LEU A 204 11.64 -20.74 7.69
N HIS A 205 11.16 -19.52 7.99
CA HIS A 205 11.81 -18.28 7.55
C HIS A 205 13.02 -17.92 8.42
N LEU A 206 12.92 -18.13 9.75
CA LEU A 206 14.03 -17.96 10.70
C LEU A 206 15.18 -18.92 10.37
N ALA A 207 14.87 -20.20 10.18
CA ALA A 207 15.85 -21.22 9.79
C ALA A 207 16.54 -20.86 8.46
N ARG A 208 15.79 -20.37 7.45
CA ARG A 208 16.37 -19.87 6.19
C ARG A 208 17.33 -18.69 6.39
N ALA A 209 17.09 -17.81 7.38
CA ALA A 209 18.00 -16.70 7.66
C ALA A 209 19.33 -17.22 8.22
N ILE A 210 19.30 -18.04 9.27
CA ILE A 210 20.51 -18.54 9.94
C ILE A 210 21.28 -19.60 9.15
N HIS A 211 20.65 -20.32 8.21
CA HIS A 211 21.24 -21.45 7.48
C HIS A 211 22.60 -21.14 6.81
N GLY A 212 22.81 -19.89 6.36
CA GLY A 212 24.08 -19.49 5.74
C GLY A 212 25.29 -19.50 6.68
N ALA A 213 25.05 -19.39 8.00
CA ALA A 213 26.09 -19.40 9.01
C ALA A 213 26.52 -20.81 9.43
N ASN A 214 25.80 -21.86 9.04
CA ASN A 214 26.08 -23.24 9.46
C ASN A 214 26.88 -24.03 8.41
N PRO A 215 27.65 -25.05 8.83
CA PRO A 215 28.31 -25.97 7.88
C PRO A 215 27.31 -26.66 6.96
N ALA A 216 27.74 -26.99 5.73
CA ALA A 216 26.90 -27.70 4.77
C ALA A 216 26.49 -29.10 5.28
N VAL A 217 25.18 -29.41 5.27
CA VAL A 217 24.67 -30.71 5.73
C VAL A 217 25.10 -31.83 4.77
N PRO A 218 25.75 -32.91 5.25
CA PRO A 218 26.14 -34.05 4.42
C PRO A 218 24.95 -34.63 3.64
N ALA A 219 25.11 -34.82 2.33
CA ALA A 219 24.00 -35.19 1.44
C ALA A 219 23.33 -36.52 1.82
N ALA A 220 24.10 -37.49 2.32
CA ALA A 220 23.59 -38.77 2.82
C ALA A 220 22.74 -38.60 4.09
N LEU A 221 23.22 -37.82 5.06
CA LEU A 221 22.48 -37.47 6.27
C LEU A 221 21.17 -36.74 5.94
N ARG A 222 21.21 -35.72 5.07
CA ARG A 222 20.00 -34.99 4.62
C ARG A 222 18.99 -35.93 3.96
N ALA A 223 19.43 -36.83 3.09
CA ALA A 223 18.57 -37.81 2.44
C ALA A 223 17.91 -38.78 3.45
N ALA A 224 18.68 -39.26 4.44
CA ALA A 224 18.16 -40.12 5.49
C ALA A 224 17.12 -39.41 6.37
N LEU A 225 17.38 -38.17 6.80
CA LEU A 225 16.44 -37.37 7.59
C LEU A 225 15.12 -37.06 6.86
N CYS A 226 15.12 -37.01 5.53
CA CYS A 226 13.91 -36.89 4.72
C CYS A 226 13.07 -38.17 4.68
N ALA A 227 13.74 -39.32 4.74
CA ALA A 227 13.13 -40.64 4.55
C ALA A 227 12.74 -41.32 5.88
N ALA A 228 13.42 -40.97 6.98
CA ALA A 228 13.25 -41.60 8.28
C ALA A 228 11.80 -41.48 8.83
N PRO A 229 11.28 -42.52 9.49
CA PRO A 229 10.22 -42.35 10.47
C PRO A 229 10.72 -41.49 11.64
N TYR A 230 9.79 -40.88 12.38
CA TYR A 230 10.08 -40.02 13.53
C TYR A 230 9.20 -40.43 14.71
N ALA A 231 9.78 -40.41 15.90
CA ALA A 231 9.16 -40.96 17.10
C ALA A 231 7.80 -40.34 17.40
N LYS A 232 6.75 -41.16 17.50
CA LYS A 232 5.38 -40.66 17.67
C LYS A 232 5.06 -40.09 19.05
N GLY A 233 5.99 -40.14 20.02
CA GLY A 233 5.90 -39.46 21.31
C GLY A 233 4.63 -39.74 22.10
N GLN A 234 4.66 -40.74 22.99
CA GLN A 234 3.57 -40.95 23.95
C GLN A 234 3.61 -39.86 25.02
N LEU A 235 2.48 -39.19 25.24
CA LEU A 235 2.23 -38.39 26.44
C LEU A 235 0.93 -38.85 27.09
N LEU A 236 0.82 -38.63 28.39
CA LEU A 236 -0.41 -38.85 29.17
C LEU A 236 -1.34 -37.61 29.15
N SER A 237 -0.83 -36.46 28.73
CA SER A 237 -1.53 -35.19 28.53
C SER A 237 -1.21 -34.60 27.16
N ASP A 238 -2.14 -33.86 26.55
CA ASP A 238 -1.91 -33.16 25.27
C ASP A 238 -1.06 -31.87 25.43
N VAL A 239 -0.61 -31.55 26.64
CA VAL A 239 0.09 -30.31 27.02
C VAL A 239 1.26 -30.60 27.96
N ALA A 240 2.37 -29.90 27.78
CA ALA A 240 3.47 -29.82 28.73
C ALA A 240 3.29 -28.67 29.73
N THR A 241 3.58 -28.96 31.00
CA THR A 241 3.59 -28.06 32.17
C THR A 241 5.03 -27.87 32.68
N ASP A 242 5.25 -26.97 33.66
CA ASP A 242 6.57 -26.78 34.29
C ASP A 242 7.09 -28.09 34.94
N ASP A 243 6.20 -28.90 35.54
CA ASP A 243 6.54 -30.18 36.17
C ASP A 243 6.61 -31.37 35.19
N SER A 244 6.42 -31.15 33.88
CA SER A 244 6.39 -32.25 32.90
C SER A 244 7.80 -32.84 32.69
N PRO A 245 7.97 -34.17 32.80
CA PRO A 245 9.26 -34.81 32.62
C PRO A 245 9.76 -34.68 31.18
N GLU A 246 11.08 -34.58 31.01
CA GLU A 246 11.70 -34.47 29.69
C GLU A 246 11.37 -35.68 28.80
N LEU A 247 10.84 -35.41 27.60
CA LEU A 247 10.27 -36.43 26.72
C LEU A 247 11.35 -37.34 26.11
N GLY A 248 11.52 -38.52 26.71
CA GLY A 248 12.33 -39.61 26.17
C GLY A 248 11.50 -40.66 25.41
N PRO A 249 11.77 -40.95 24.12
CA PRO A 249 12.56 -40.17 23.18
C PRO A 249 11.79 -38.94 22.67
N HIS A 250 12.52 -37.90 22.27
CA HIS A 250 11.92 -36.65 21.80
C HIS A 250 11.04 -36.88 20.55
N PRO A 251 9.87 -36.23 20.39
CA PRO A 251 8.94 -36.47 19.27
C PRO A 251 9.47 -36.11 17.86
N HIS A 252 10.71 -35.61 17.78
CA HIS A 252 11.42 -35.27 16.55
C HIS A 252 12.75 -36.02 16.40
N SER A 253 13.00 -37.04 17.23
CA SER A 253 14.09 -37.97 17.00
C SER A 253 13.77 -38.88 15.81
N PRO A 254 14.66 -38.99 14.80
CA PRO A 254 14.49 -39.92 13.70
C PRO A 254 14.67 -41.37 14.19
N GLU A 255 13.76 -42.25 13.80
CA GLU A 255 13.81 -43.67 14.15
C GLU A 255 14.57 -44.46 13.07
N GLY A 256 15.49 -45.34 13.48
CA GLY A 256 16.14 -46.29 12.56
C GLY A 256 17.23 -45.72 11.64
N LEU A 257 17.88 -44.61 12.02
CA LEU A 257 19.12 -44.19 11.34
C LEU A 257 20.23 -45.26 11.51
N ALA A 258 21.06 -45.42 10.49
CA ALA A 258 22.27 -46.24 10.59
C ALA A 258 23.28 -45.59 11.55
N PRO A 259 24.09 -46.36 12.32
CA PRO A 259 25.02 -45.79 13.31
C PRO A 259 25.98 -44.74 12.77
N GLU A 260 26.45 -44.90 11.52
CA GLU A 260 27.32 -43.93 10.84
C GLU A 260 26.61 -42.58 10.57
N LEU A 261 25.32 -42.62 10.24
CA LEU A 261 24.51 -41.42 10.01
C LEU A 261 24.08 -40.77 11.32
N GLN A 262 23.86 -41.57 12.38
CA GLN A 262 23.66 -41.06 13.72
C GLN A 262 24.92 -40.32 14.23
N ALA A 263 26.11 -40.90 14.04
CA ALA A 263 27.37 -40.24 14.35
C ALA A 263 27.60 -38.94 13.54
N GLN A 264 27.19 -38.90 12.27
CA GLN A 264 27.19 -37.65 11.48
C GLN A 264 26.20 -36.61 12.02
N LEU A 265 25.02 -37.00 12.49
CA LEU A 265 24.04 -36.11 13.10
C LEU A 265 24.53 -35.52 14.42
N ASP A 266 25.10 -36.36 15.27
CA ASP A 266 25.60 -35.98 16.60
C ASP A 266 26.89 -35.15 16.50
N GLY A 267 27.71 -35.36 15.45
CA GLY A 267 28.85 -34.51 15.12
C GLY A 267 28.46 -33.17 14.45
N TYR A 268 27.35 -33.12 13.69
CA TYR A 268 26.89 -31.89 13.03
C TYR A 268 26.29 -30.88 14.02
N ARG A 269 25.46 -31.35 14.97
CA ARG A 269 24.75 -30.48 15.94
C ARG A 269 25.64 -29.50 16.73
N PRO A 270 26.79 -29.89 17.29
CA PRO A 270 27.69 -28.96 17.99
C PRO A 270 28.55 -28.10 17.04
N ALA A 271 28.59 -28.40 15.74
CA ALA A 271 29.33 -27.61 14.74
C ALA A 271 28.51 -26.44 14.15
N ARG A 272 27.29 -26.22 14.63
CA ARG A 272 26.42 -25.11 14.21
C ARG A 272 26.85 -23.80 14.87
N ARG A 273 27.08 -22.76 14.07
CA ARG A 273 27.39 -21.39 14.53
C ARG A 273 26.12 -20.58 14.80
N ALA A 274 24.97 -21.01 14.28
CA ALA A 274 23.67 -20.41 14.56
C ALA A 274 22.59 -21.48 14.76
N ILE A 275 21.71 -21.30 15.74
CA ILE A 275 20.71 -22.31 16.15
C ILE A 275 19.35 -21.64 16.40
N LEU A 276 18.30 -22.19 15.81
CA LEU A 276 16.91 -21.82 16.11
C LEU A 276 16.33 -22.78 17.16
N HIS A 277 16.10 -22.30 18.38
CA HIS A 277 15.39 -23.00 19.42
C HIS A 277 13.89 -22.70 19.33
N THR A 278 13.11 -23.63 18.78
CA THR A 278 11.66 -23.45 18.56
C THR A 278 10.85 -24.30 19.54
N LEU A 279 9.89 -23.69 20.24
CA LEU A 279 9.26 -24.24 21.45
C LEU A 279 7.72 -24.20 21.37
N ASP A 280 7.09 -25.34 21.66
CA ASP A 280 5.64 -25.46 21.82
C ASP A 280 5.26 -26.28 23.06
N ILE A 281 4.24 -25.87 23.80
CA ILE A 281 3.69 -26.71 24.88
C ILE A 281 2.90 -27.91 24.35
N ARG A 282 2.60 -27.97 23.04
CA ARG A 282 1.89 -29.10 22.41
C ARG A 282 2.77 -29.92 21.47
N PRO A 283 3.01 -31.22 21.76
CA PRO A 283 3.65 -32.14 20.83
C PRO A 283 2.92 -32.29 19.49
N SER A 284 1.60 -32.09 19.44
CA SER A 284 0.82 -32.09 18.19
C SER A 284 1.17 -30.92 17.27
N ALA A 285 1.29 -29.70 17.82
CA ALA A 285 1.70 -28.50 17.07
C ALA A 285 3.18 -28.57 16.66
N SER A 286 4.07 -28.90 17.61
CA SER A 286 5.50 -29.03 17.36
C SER A 286 5.82 -30.05 16.25
N ARG A 287 5.10 -31.19 16.18
CA ARG A 287 5.25 -32.18 15.08
C ARG A 287 4.75 -31.69 13.73
N LEU A 288 3.74 -30.81 13.73
CA LEU A 288 3.18 -30.20 12.52
C LEU A 288 4.10 -29.12 11.95
N ALA A 289 4.76 -28.34 12.83
CA ALA A 289 5.87 -27.48 12.46
C ALA A 289 7.05 -28.30 11.90
N HIS A 290 7.55 -29.29 12.66
CA HIS A 290 8.66 -30.16 12.22
C HIS A 290 8.41 -30.82 10.86
N GLY A 291 7.20 -31.36 10.61
CA GLY A 291 6.81 -31.88 9.31
C GLY A 291 6.88 -30.83 8.20
N THR A 292 6.42 -29.61 8.46
CA THR A 292 6.45 -28.48 7.51
C THR A 292 7.88 -28.07 7.14
N ILE A 293 8.84 -28.09 8.08
CA ILE A 293 10.25 -27.81 7.75
C ILE A 293 10.87 -29.00 6.99
N ARG A 294 10.72 -30.23 7.50
CA ARG A 294 11.29 -31.44 6.86
C ARG A 294 10.83 -31.60 5.42
N ASP A 295 9.56 -31.32 5.15
CA ASP A 295 8.96 -31.52 3.82
C ASP A 295 9.34 -30.39 2.85
N PHE A 296 9.84 -29.24 3.32
CA PHE A 296 10.35 -28.18 2.44
C PHE A 296 11.76 -28.50 1.92
N ARG A 297 11.92 -28.46 0.59
CA ARG A 297 13.21 -28.61 -0.12
C ARG A 297 14.03 -29.87 0.25
N ARG A 298 13.37 -30.91 0.77
CA ARG A 298 13.97 -32.11 1.37
C ARG A 298 14.88 -31.77 2.55
N ALA A 299 14.23 -31.45 3.67
CA ALA A 299 14.82 -31.16 4.99
C ALA A 299 15.99 -30.18 4.96
N LEU A 300 15.98 -29.20 4.02
CA LEU A 300 17.12 -28.32 3.78
C LEU A 300 17.52 -27.54 5.03
N TYR A 301 16.52 -26.99 5.72
CA TYR A 301 16.70 -26.16 6.91
C TYR A 301 16.42 -26.92 8.22
N LEU A 302 16.37 -28.25 8.20
CA LEU A 302 15.89 -29.02 9.35
C LEU A 302 16.90 -29.08 10.51
N LEU A 303 18.20 -29.12 10.20
CA LEU A 303 19.25 -29.24 11.21
C LEU A 303 19.67 -27.89 11.83
N ASP A 304 19.25 -26.77 11.26
CA ASP A 304 19.42 -25.44 11.86
C ASP A 304 18.54 -25.23 13.10
N ILE A 305 17.64 -26.18 13.38
CA ILE A 305 16.54 -26.05 14.33
C ILE A 305 16.61 -27.15 15.39
N ASP A 306 16.59 -26.74 16.66
CA ASP A 306 16.29 -27.62 17.77
C ASP A 306 14.85 -27.35 18.24
N PHE A 307 13.96 -28.29 17.91
CA PHE A 307 12.58 -28.28 18.37
C PHE A 307 12.50 -28.76 19.82
N HIS A 308 11.70 -28.07 20.63
CA HIS A 308 11.42 -28.40 22.03
C HIS A 308 9.93 -28.55 22.27
N VAL A 309 9.57 -29.49 23.16
CA VAL A 309 8.24 -29.48 23.80
C VAL A 309 8.40 -29.39 25.31
N ARG A 310 8.20 -28.18 25.84
CA ARG A 310 8.20 -27.80 27.26
C ARG A 310 7.68 -26.36 27.40
N THR A 311 7.60 -25.83 28.62
CA THR A 311 7.24 -24.41 28.85
C THR A 311 8.45 -23.48 28.66
N ILE A 312 8.22 -22.18 28.50
CA ILE A 312 9.31 -21.19 28.43
C ILE A 312 10.17 -21.23 29.71
N ARG A 313 9.54 -21.37 30.89
CA ARG A 313 10.26 -21.46 32.18
C ARG A 313 11.13 -22.71 32.25
N SER A 314 10.59 -23.89 31.97
CA SER A 314 11.34 -25.16 32.00
C SER A 314 12.41 -25.29 30.89
N PHE A 315 12.43 -24.39 29.90
CA PHE A 315 13.55 -24.26 28.95
C PHE A 315 14.62 -23.26 29.42
N LEU A 316 14.23 -22.05 29.84
CA LEU A 316 15.19 -20.98 30.11
C LEU A 316 15.76 -21.01 31.53
N GLU A 317 14.94 -21.29 32.55
CA GLU A 317 15.39 -21.22 33.95
C GLU A 317 16.54 -22.20 34.26
N PRO A 318 16.52 -23.48 33.83
CA PRO A 318 17.67 -24.36 34.04
C PRO A 318 18.93 -23.92 33.28
N ARG A 319 18.78 -23.25 32.12
CA ARG A 319 19.92 -22.74 31.34
C ARG A 319 20.53 -21.49 31.95
N LEU A 320 19.70 -20.59 32.47
CA LEU A 320 20.13 -19.41 33.25
C LEU A 320 20.83 -19.84 34.54
N ALA A 321 20.23 -20.74 35.32
CA ALA A 321 20.82 -21.27 36.55
C ALA A 321 22.13 -22.05 36.34
N ALA A 322 22.34 -22.64 35.16
CA ALA A 322 23.60 -23.29 34.77
C ALA A 322 24.64 -22.34 34.15
N SER A 323 24.25 -21.10 33.80
CA SER A 323 25.16 -20.11 33.22
C SER A 323 25.88 -19.33 34.34
N PRO A 324 27.20 -19.06 34.22
CA PRO A 324 27.92 -18.22 35.19
C PRO A 324 27.19 -16.89 35.39
N ASP A 325 26.94 -16.52 36.65
CA ASP A 325 26.23 -15.29 37.05
C ASP A 325 24.87 -15.05 36.32
N ARG A 326 24.19 -16.13 35.90
CA ARG A 326 22.97 -16.11 35.05
C ARG A 326 23.16 -15.36 33.73
N ALA A 327 24.36 -15.39 33.16
CA ALA A 327 24.71 -14.66 31.94
C ALA A 327 23.76 -14.99 30.76
N PRO A 328 23.35 -13.97 29.97
CA PRO A 328 22.45 -14.16 28.84
C PRO A 328 23.11 -14.89 27.67
N PHE A 329 22.34 -15.78 27.02
CA PHE A 329 22.82 -16.63 25.92
C PHE A 329 22.05 -16.47 24.61
N LEU A 330 20.82 -15.93 24.59
CA LEU A 330 20.03 -15.75 23.37
C LEU A 330 20.47 -14.49 22.61
N SER A 331 20.72 -14.57 21.31
CA SER A 331 20.92 -13.38 20.46
C SER A 331 19.60 -12.67 20.17
N HIS A 332 18.54 -13.43 19.88
CA HIS A 332 17.20 -12.91 19.59
C HIS A 332 16.10 -13.81 20.16
N ALA A 333 14.91 -13.26 20.36
CA ALA A 333 13.73 -14.00 20.78
C ALA A 333 12.47 -13.56 20.02
N VAL A 334 11.54 -14.48 19.78
CA VAL A 334 10.22 -14.22 19.19
C VAL A 334 9.13 -14.93 20.00
N LEU A 335 8.06 -14.21 20.35
CA LEU A 335 6.94 -14.72 21.15
C LEU A 335 5.62 -14.60 20.36
N ASP A 336 5.09 -15.75 19.90
CA ASP A 336 3.75 -15.93 19.29
C ASP A 336 2.83 -16.69 20.27
N LEU A 337 2.46 -16.03 21.36
CA LEU A 337 1.59 -16.58 22.39
C LEU A 337 0.69 -15.49 23.01
N PRO A 338 -0.50 -15.86 23.55
CA PRO A 338 -1.24 -14.96 24.41
C PRO A 338 -0.47 -14.69 25.71
N ALA A 339 -0.72 -13.52 26.32
CA ALA A 339 -0.13 -13.12 27.60
C ALA A 339 1.43 -13.14 27.63
N SER A 340 2.08 -12.77 26.52
CA SER A 340 3.55 -12.73 26.38
C SER A 340 4.28 -12.00 27.52
N ALA A 341 3.65 -11.04 28.21
CA ALA A 341 4.22 -10.36 29.38
C ALA A 341 4.58 -11.34 30.52
N ASP A 342 3.71 -12.32 30.81
CA ASP A 342 3.84 -13.31 31.88
C ASP A 342 5.06 -14.23 31.70
N HIS A 343 5.65 -14.22 30.50
CA HIS A 343 6.83 -14.99 30.12
C HIS A 343 8.01 -14.12 29.67
N ALA A 344 7.79 -12.82 29.44
CA ALA A 344 8.80 -11.93 28.85
C ALA A 344 9.94 -11.62 29.79
N GLU A 345 9.72 -11.56 31.11
CA GLU A 345 10.78 -11.30 32.11
C GLU A 345 11.97 -12.25 31.94
N LEU A 346 11.71 -13.56 31.94
CA LEU A 346 12.73 -14.60 31.81
C LEU A 346 13.39 -14.63 30.42
N VAL A 347 12.65 -14.25 29.39
CA VAL A 347 13.17 -14.12 28.01
C VAL A 347 14.07 -12.88 27.89
N VAL A 348 13.70 -11.77 28.51
CA VAL A 348 14.49 -10.54 28.60
C VAL A 348 15.74 -10.75 29.47
N GLU A 349 15.68 -11.57 30.51
CA GLU A 349 16.86 -12.00 31.27
C GLU A 349 17.85 -12.73 30.35
N ALA A 350 17.41 -13.79 29.68
CA ALA A 350 18.23 -14.65 28.81
C ALA A 350 18.75 -14.00 27.51
N LEU A 351 18.18 -12.87 27.09
CA LEU A 351 18.56 -12.13 25.88
C LEU A 351 19.89 -11.37 26.08
N ARG A 352 20.80 -11.43 25.11
CA ARG A 352 22.09 -10.70 25.11
C ARG A 352 21.86 -9.18 24.97
N PRO A 353 22.79 -8.33 25.43
CA PRO A 353 22.82 -6.90 25.09
C PRO A 353 22.68 -6.67 23.58
N ASP A 354 21.95 -5.62 23.20
CA ASP A 354 21.55 -5.25 21.82
C ASP A 354 20.75 -6.32 21.04
N GLY A 355 20.45 -7.46 21.67
CA GLY A 355 19.57 -8.49 21.14
C GLY A 355 18.12 -8.01 21.04
N ARG A 356 17.39 -8.53 20.03
CA ARG A 356 16.00 -8.13 19.75
C ARG A 356 14.99 -9.18 20.18
N LEU A 357 13.96 -8.73 20.89
CA LEU A 357 12.76 -9.45 21.28
C LEU A 357 11.57 -8.98 20.43
N VAL A 358 11.00 -9.86 19.63
CA VAL A 358 9.83 -9.59 18.80
C VAL A 358 8.60 -10.25 19.41
N VAL A 359 7.53 -9.49 19.61
CA VAL A 359 6.31 -9.98 20.29
C VAL A 359 5.08 -9.69 19.43
N PHE A 360 4.26 -10.71 19.21
CA PHE A 360 2.96 -10.57 18.56
C PHE A 360 1.88 -10.15 19.56
N PHE A 361 1.00 -9.23 19.14
CA PHE A 361 -0.10 -8.70 19.92
C PHE A 361 -1.38 -8.65 19.07
N PRO A 362 -2.50 -9.25 19.51
CA PRO A 362 -3.78 -9.13 18.82
C PRO A 362 -4.33 -7.70 18.69
N SER A 363 -3.86 -6.73 19.50
CA SER A 363 -4.31 -5.34 19.47
C SER A 363 -3.23 -4.35 19.93
N VAL A 364 -3.32 -3.10 19.47
CA VAL A 364 -2.40 -2.00 19.89
C VAL A 364 -2.50 -1.70 21.40
N THR A 365 -3.65 -1.95 22.03
CA THR A 365 -3.82 -1.85 23.48
C THR A 365 -2.89 -2.81 24.23
N GLN A 366 -2.73 -4.04 23.74
CA GLN A 366 -1.85 -5.01 24.38
C GLN A 366 -0.36 -4.69 24.15
N VAL A 367 -0.01 -4.02 23.04
CA VAL A 367 1.34 -3.44 22.85
C VAL A 367 1.59 -2.37 23.92
N LEU A 368 0.61 -1.50 24.17
CA LEU A 368 0.67 -0.47 25.21
C LEU A 368 0.78 -1.10 26.61
N ASP A 369 -0.01 -2.12 26.93
CA ASP A 369 0.04 -2.80 28.23
C ASP A 369 1.43 -3.41 28.48
N PHE A 370 2.07 -3.96 27.44
CA PHE A 370 3.43 -4.48 27.52
C PHE A 370 4.49 -3.36 27.63
N VAL A 371 4.35 -2.25 26.89
CA VAL A 371 5.23 -1.06 27.03
C VAL A 371 5.10 -0.45 28.44
N LYS A 372 3.89 -0.48 29.01
CA LYS A 372 3.65 -0.10 30.40
C LYS A 372 4.32 -1.07 31.37
N TRP A 373 4.15 -2.38 31.21
CA TRP A 373 4.83 -3.39 32.04
C TRP A 373 6.36 -3.25 32.00
N VAL A 374 6.96 -3.04 30.82
CA VAL A 374 8.39 -2.74 30.63
C VAL A 374 8.82 -1.50 31.43
N THR A 375 7.97 -0.48 31.48
CA THR A 375 8.23 0.78 32.20
C THR A 375 8.08 0.61 33.71
N ASP A 376 6.96 0.05 34.15
CA ASP A 376 6.58 -0.08 35.56
C ASP A 376 7.42 -1.15 36.31
N THR A 377 7.93 -2.17 35.61
CA THR A 377 8.89 -3.16 36.15
C THR A 377 10.35 -2.87 35.77
N THR A 378 10.63 -1.71 35.16
CA THR A 378 11.99 -1.21 34.83
C THR A 378 12.84 -2.13 33.95
N GLN A 379 12.22 -2.91 33.06
CA GLN A 379 12.89 -3.92 32.24
C GLN A 379 14.03 -3.32 31.38
N PRO A 380 15.14 -4.06 31.15
CA PRO A 380 16.29 -3.59 30.39
C PRO A 380 16.06 -3.54 28.87
N VAL A 381 14.82 -3.38 28.39
CA VAL A 381 14.47 -3.23 26.97
C VAL A 381 13.84 -1.87 26.67
N TYR A 382 13.79 -1.49 25.40
CA TYR A 382 12.99 -0.37 24.89
C TYR A 382 12.27 -0.79 23.61
N VAL A 383 11.12 -0.17 23.31
CA VAL A 383 10.42 -0.39 22.03
C VAL A 383 11.15 0.34 20.91
N GLU A 384 11.54 -0.40 19.88
CA GLU A 384 12.23 0.11 18.70
C GLU A 384 11.23 0.47 17.59
N ARG A 385 10.31 -0.46 17.29
CA ARG A 385 9.31 -0.36 16.21
C ARG A 385 8.02 -1.11 16.60
N VAL A 386 6.87 -0.64 16.13
CA VAL A 386 5.58 -1.35 16.21
C VAL A 386 4.94 -1.36 14.83
N ILE A 387 4.48 -2.51 14.35
CA ILE A 387 3.98 -2.68 12.97
C ILE A 387 2.62 -3.39 12.98
N GLU A 388 1.67 -2.86 12.22
CA GLU A 388 0.34 -3.44 11.99
C GLU A 388 0.41 -4.57 10.95
N LEU A 389 -0.14 -5.75 11.22
CA LEU A 389 -0.19 -6.88 10.28
C LEU A 389 -1.41 -6.79 9.36
N ALA A 390 -1.32 -7.35 8.16
CA ALA A 390 -2.45 -7.36 7.23
C ALA A 390 -3.59 -8.26 7.71
N ASN A 391 -4.83 -7.91 7.38
CA ASN A 391 -5.99 -8.76 7.65
C ASN A 391 -6.08 -9.86 6.57
N SER A 392 -6.15 -11.14 6.96
CA SER A 392 -6.45 -12.22 6.00
C SER A 392 -7.68 -13.05 6.38
N THR A 393 -8.76 -12.81 5.64
CA THR A 393 -9.91 -13.72 5.57
C THR A 393 -9.52 -15.01 4.85
N PHE A 394 -10.20 -16.11 5.16
CA PHE A 394 -9.78 -17.46 4.76
C PHE A 394 -10.17 -17.85 3.31
N GLU A 395 -10.60 -16.91 2.48
CA GLU A 395 -11.05 -17.16 1.10
C GLU A 395 -9.88 -17.13 0.10
N PRO A 396 -9.71 -18.16 -0.76
CA PRO A 396 -8.63 -18.22 -1.74
C PRO A 396 -8.93 -17.33 -2.97
N GLY A 397 -8.86 -16.01 -2.79
CA GLY A 397 -9.13 -15.03 -3.85
C GLY A 397 -8.97 -13.55 -3.47
N PHE A 398 -8.98 -13.19 -2.18
CA PHE A 398 -8.82 -11.81 -1.70
C PHE A 398 -7.47 -11.58 -1.02
N SER A 399 -6.89 -10.39 -1.18
CA SER A 399 -5.63 -9.98 -0.53
C SER A 399 -5.56 -8.46 -0.31
N ASP A 400 -6.70 -7.84 0.03
CA ASP A 400 -6.88 -6.39 -0.01
C ASP A 400 -6.85 -5.83 1.42
N GLY A 401 -5.68 -5.92 2.07
CA GLY A 401 -5.47 -5.46 3.44
C GLY A 401 -4.10 -4.80 3.60
N VAL A 402 -4.10 -3.50 3.90
CA VAL A 402 -2.88 -2.69 4.10
C VAL A 402 -2.23 -2.95 5.47
N GLY A 403 -1.45 -4.03 5.54
CA GLY A 403 -0.48 -4.27 6.62
C GLY A 403 0.88 -3.62 6.33
N GLY A 404 1.80 -3.71 7.30
CA GLY A 404 3.16 -3.16 7.22
C GLY A 404 3.30 -1.71 7.71
N ARG A 405 2.21 -1.07 8.16
CA ARG A 405 2.24 0.31 8.68
C ARG A 405 2.93 0.36 10.04
N GLU A 406 3.84 1.31 10.21
CA GLU A 406 4.52 1.54 11.48
C GLU A 406 3.70 2.46 12.43
N TRP A 407 3.75 2.18 13.73
CA TRP A 407 3.00 2.85 14.78
C TRP A 407 3.90 3.49 15.83
N ASP A 408 3.48 4.68 16.28
CA ASP A 408 4.06 5.48 17.36
C ASP A 408 3.34 5.13 18.66
N VAL A 409 3.92 4.21 19.45
CA VAL A 409 3.38 3.72 20.74
C VAL A 409 4.36 4.05 21.87
N ARG A 410 4.00 5.02 22.72
CA ARG A 410 4.80 5.40 23.91
C ARG A 410 3.96 6.08 24.99
N VAL A 411 4.45 6.00 26.22
CA VAL A 411 3.95 6.78 27.37
C VAL A 411 4.78 8.07 27.46
N VAL A 412 4.13 9.23 27.58
CA VAL A 412 4.79 10.56 27.65
C VAL A 412 4.26 11.40 28.81
N THR A 413 5.14 12.12 29.50
CA THR A 413 4.76 13.12 30.51
C THR A 413 4.59 14.49 29.85
N PRO A 414 3.41 15.14 29.89
CA PRO A 414 3.22 16.45 29.25
C PRO A 414 4.09 17.55 29.89
N LYS A 415 4.67 18.42 29.04
CA LYS A 415 5.58 19.51 29.45
C LYS A 415 4.98 20.61 30.36
N LYS A 416 3.72 20.51 30.79
CA LYS A 416 3.03 21.56 31.58
C LYS A 416 3.44 21.64 33.07
N VAL A 417 4.12 20.63 33.62
CA VAL A 417 4.52 20.60 35.05
C VAL A 417 5.79 21.44 35.34
N ALA A 418 6.38 22.10 34.31
CA ALA A 418 7.65 22.83 34.42
C ALA A 418 7.54 24.33 34.77
N ARG A 419 6.33 24.83 35.11
CA ARG A 419 6.14 26.12 35.78
C ARG A 419 5.37 25.86 37.08
N GLY A 420 6.01 26.13 38.20
CA GLY A 420 5.60 25.59 39.49
C GLY A 420 4.38 26.28 40.09
N GLU A 421 3.26 25.56 40.09
CA GLU A 421 2.29 25.56 41.18
C GLU A 421 2.20 24.11 41.68
N VAL A 422 2.23 23.90 43.00
CA VAL A 422 2.31 22.56 43.60
C VAL A 422 1.06 22.30 44.42
N GLU A 423 0.20 21.43 43.91
CA GLU A 423 -0.66 20.57 44.74
C GLU A 423 -0.32 19.10 44.48
N ALA A 424 -0.42 18.27 45.51
CA ALA A 424 0.09 16.91 45.48
C ALA A 424 -0.87 15.94 44.77
N VAL A 425 -0.61 15.69 43.49
CA VAL A 425 -1.27 14.63 42.70
C VAL A 425 -0.34 13.41 42.65
N GLY A 426 -0.90 12.20 42.75
CA GLY A 426 -0.13 10.96 42.89
C GLY A 426 0.77 10.62 41.69
N GLU A 427 1.87 9.91 41.93
CA GLU A 427 3.03 9.70 41.02
C GLU A 427 2.74 9.01 39.67
N ASN A 428 1.48 8.72 39.33
CA ASN A 428 1.08 8.14 38.04
C ASN A 428 0.04 8.95 37.24
N GLU A 429 -0.58 10.00 37.80
CA GLU A 429 -1.65 10.74 37.08
C GLU A 429 -1.12 11.79 36.08
N GLY A 430 0.20 11.90 35.92
CA GLY A 430 0.85 12.82 34.97
C GLY A 430 1.24 12.21 33.61
N LYS A 431 0.94 10.93 33.35
CA LYS A 431 1.38 10.21 32.15
C LYS A 431 0.27 10.12 31.10
N VAL A 432 0.49 10.71 29.92
CA VAL A 432 -0.39 10.60 28.75
C VAL A 432 0.13 9.51 27.80
N THR A 433 -0.75 8.63 27.35
CA THR A 433 -0.44 7.63 26.34
C THR A 433 -0.54 8.20 24.93
N VAL A 434 0.41 7.88 24.06
CA VAL A 434 0.34 8.08 22.62
C VAL A 434 0.36 6.71 21.93
N CYS A 435 -0.71 6.39 21.21
CA CYS A 435 -0.81 5.26 20.29
C CYS A 435 -1.41 5.76 18.98
N ARG A 436 -0.60 5.96 17.93
CA ARG A 436 -1.06 6.44 16.61
C ARG A 436 -0.23 5.83 15.47
N PRO A 437 -0.78 5.61 14.27
CA PRO A 437 0.04 5.25 13.11
C PRO A 437 0.98 6.43 12.75
N LYS A 438 2.15 6.14 12.17
CA LYS A 438 3.08 7.19 11.71
C LYS A 438 2.63 7.91 10.44
N VAL A 439 1.63 7.37 9.73
CA VAL A 439 0.99 7.95 8.53
C VAL A 439 -0.52 7.75 8.65
N GLY A 440 -1.32 8.76 8.28
CA GLY A 440 -2.77 8.75 8.48
C GLY A 440 -3.51 7.89 7.45
N THR A 441 -4.30 6.91 7.92
CA THR A 441 -5.40 6.25 7.19
C THR A 441 -6.16 5.32 8.15
N MET A 442 -7.33 4.81 7.74
CA MET A 442 -8.20 3.97 8.56
C MET A 442 -7.51 2.68 9.06
N VAL A 443 -7.82 2.25 10.28
CA VAL A 443 -7.25 1.05 10.93
C VAL A 443 -7.95 -0.22 10.44
N GLY A 444 -7.17 -1.27 10.13
CA GLY A 444 -7.73 -2.48 9.52
C GLY A 444 -6.91 -3.76 9.74
N GLY A 445 -5.95 -3.75 10.67
CA GLY A 445 -4.99 -4.84 10.85
C GLY A 445 -5.55 -6.18 11.35
N GLY A 446 -4.83 -7.26 11.04
CA GLY A 446 -5.02 -8.61 11.59
C GLY A 446 -4.27 -8.87 12.91
N GLY A 447 -3.67 -7.83 13.48
CA GLY A 447 -2.84 -7.87 14.69
C GLY A 447 -1.68 -6.88 14.58
N PHE A 448 -0.76 -6.93 15.54
CA PHE A 448 0.43 -6.08 15.63
C PHE A 448 1.65 -6.90 16.00
N VAL A 449 2.83 -6.44 15.58
CA VAL A 449 4.13 -6.96 16.00
C VAL A 449 4.95 -5.80 16.54
N ALA A 450 5.48 -5.94 17.76
CA ALA A 450 6.40 -4.96 18.34
C ALA A 450 7.80 -5.55 18.47
N VAL A 451 8.80 -4.72 18.14
CA VAL A 451 10.22 -5.01 18.26
C VAL A 451 10.75 -4.27 19.48
N PHE A 452 11.34 -5.01 20.41
CA PHE A 452 12.02 -4.49 21.58
C PHE A 452 13.51 -4.84 21.51
N THR A 453 14.38 -3.92 21.90
CA THR A 453 15.84 -4.13 21.85
C THR A 453 16.41 -4.00 23.27
N LYS A 454 17.28 -4.94 23.68
CA LYS A 454 17.85 -4.95 25.03
C LYS A 454 18.97 -3.91 25.14
N LYS A 455 18.86 -3.03 26.13
CA LYS A 455 19.82 -1.96 26.42
C LYS A 455 21.19 -2.56 26.75
N SER A 456 22.22 -2.19 25.99
CA SER A 456 23.60 -2.42 26.42
C SER A 456 23.92 -1.67 27.72
N PRO A 457 24.68 -2.29 28.65
CA PRO A 457 25.00 -1.66 29.94
C PRO A 457 25.88 -0.43 29.74
N ALA A 458 25.50 0.68 30.37
CA ALA A 458 26.31 1.90 30.35
C ALA A 458 27.65 1.66 31.08
N PRO A 459 28.78 2.18 30.57
CA PRO A 459 30.04 2.11 31.29
C PRO A 459 29.93 2.87 32.61
N LEU A 460 30.27 2.20 33.71
CA LEU A 460 30.24 2.76 35.06
C LEU A 460 31.12 4.01 35.14
N ARG A 461 30.51 5.17 35.40
CA ARG A 461 31.20 6.37 35.85
C ARG A 461 31.14 6.42 37.36
N GLU A 462 32.29 6.39 38.02
CA GLU A 462 32.39 6.63 39.45
C GLU A 462 31.98 8.08 39.78
N GLU A 463 31.40 8.29 40.97
CA GLU A 463 30.89 9.60 41.39
C GLU A 463 32.04 10.54 41.81
N GLY A 464 32.13 11.74 41.20
CA GLY A 464 32.97 12.81 41.74
C GLY A 464 33.67 13.76 40.77
N ALA A 465 32.93 14.46 39.89
CA ALA A 465 33.47 15.61 39.14
C ALA A 465 32.38 16.56 38.58
N GLN A 466 31.51 17.12 39.43
CA GLN A 466 30.49 18.11 39.02
C GLN A 466 31.10 19.53 38.83
N GLU A 467 32.27 19.64 38.20
CA GLU A 467 33.03 20.91 38.12
C GLU A 467 33.97 20.99 36.88
N ALA A 468 33.52 20.50 35.71
CA ALA A 468 34.35 20.45 34.49
C ALA A 468 33.63 20.74 33.16
N VAL A 469 32.36 21.15 33.16
CA VAL A 469 31.55 21.28 31.92
C VAL A 469 31.82 22.59 31.18
N ASP A 470 31.97 23.71 31.89
CA ASP A 470 31.97 25.07 31.31
C ASP A 470 33.30 25.50 30.66
N VAL A 471 34.24 24.56 30.43
CA VAL A 471 35.56 24.83 29.82
C VAL A 471 35.75 24.09 28.49
N ALA A 472 34.97 23.04 28.22
CA ALA A 472 35.22 22.13 27.10
C ALA A 472 34.89 22.71 25.70
N GLU A 473 33.93 23.63 25.57
CA GLU A 473 33.49 24.14 24.26
C GLU A 473 34.49 25.10 23.58
N ASN A 474 35.46 25.67 24.31
CA ASN A 474 36.40 26.68 23.79
C ASN A 474 37.82 26.15 23.50
N ALA A 475 38.07 24.84 23.60
CA ALA A 475 39.40 24.25 23.44
C ALA A 475 39.61 23.44 22.12
N ALA A 476 38.56 23.24 21.32
CA ALA A 476 38.59 22.36 20.13
C ALA A 476 39.20 22.99 18.86
N SER A 477 40.05 24.02 18.99
CA SER A 477 40.57 24.81 17.86
C SER A 477 42.05 25.21 17.97
N ALA A 478 42.85 24.42 18.72
CA ALA A 478 44.31 24.54 18.73
C ALA A 478 45.04 23.17 18.77
N GLU A 479 46.24 23.17 18.18
CA GLU A 479 47.30 22.14 18.22
C GLU A 479 47.03 20.76 17.57
N LYS A 480 48.13 20.14 17.10
CA LYS A 480 48.19 18.91 16.30
C LYS A 480 49.30 18.00 16.83
N ALA A 481 49.12 16.68 16.63
CA ALA A 481 50.15 15.62 16.74
C ALA A 481 50.70 15.40 18.17
N GLU A 482 51.24 14.25 18.56
CA GLU A 482 51.86 13.16 17.78
C GLU A 482 51.54 11.75 18.34
N GLY A 483 51.65 10.72 17.48
CA GLY A 483 52.35 9.46 17.82
C GLY A 483 51.62 8.30 18.54
N LYS A 484 51.41 7.21 17.78
CA LYS A 484 51.24 5.78 18.21
C LYS A 484 49.91 5.40 18.86
N SER A 485 49.43 4.15 18.78
CA SER A 485 49.95 2.93 18.09
C SER A 485 48.82 2.13 17.43
N ASP A 486 49.17 1.29 16.45
CA ASP A 486 48.24 0.50 15.64
C ASP A 486 47.27 -0.37 16.45
N GLY A 487 45.98 -0.29 16.12
CA GLY A 487 44.94 -1.27 16.47
C GLY A 487 44.15 -1.62 15.21
N GLU A 488 44.00 -2.90 14.93
CA GLU A 488 43.38 -3.42 13.70
C GLU A 488 41.87 -3.14 13.67
N VAL A 489 41.37 -2.61 12.55
CA VAL A 489 39.96 -2.20 12.39
C VAL A 489 39.11 -3.43 12.09
N THR A 490 38.07 -3.68 12.89
CA THR A 490 37.23 -4.88 12.70
C THR A 490 36.28 -4.72 11.51
N PRO A 491 35.83 -5.83 10.89
CA PRO A 491 34.77 -5.79 9.85
C PRO A 491 33.47 -5.15 10.37
N ALA A 492 33.16 -5.29 11.66
CA ALA A 492 31.99 -4.68 12.29
C ALA A 492 32.10 -3.15 12.40
N ASP A 493 33.27 -2.63 12.79
CA ASP A 493 33.54 -1.18 12.79
C ASP A 493 33.43 -0.60 11.37
N LEU A 494 34.01 -1.31 10.39
CA LEU A 494 34.00 -0.89 9.00
C LEU A 494 32.57 -0.89 8.43
N SER A 495 31.77 -1.93 8.73
CA SER A 495 30.33 -2.01 8.39
C SER A 495 29.52 -0.87 9.04
N SER A 496 29.77 -0.56 10.32
CA SER A 496 29.13 0.55 11.04
C SER A 496 29.45 1.92 10.43
N GLN A 497 30.70 2.17 10.04
CA GLN A 497 31.10 3.40 9.35
C GLN A 497 30.53 3.49 7.93
N VAL A 498 30.56 2.38 7.18
CA VAL A 498 29.98 2.31 5.82
C VAL A 498 28.47 2.54 5.85
N LYS A 499 27.72 1.93 6.77
CA LYS A 499 26.28 2.17 6.94
C LYS A 499 25.96 3.65 7.20
N LYS A 500 26.73 4.33 8.07
CA LYS A 500 26.59 5.78 8.32
C LYS A 500 26.86 6.66 7.09
N MET A 501 27.74 6.24 6.18
CA MET A 501 28.10 7.01 4.98
C MET A 501 27.24 6.68 3.75
N LEU A 502 26.80 5.42 3.60
CA LEU A 502 25.96 4.99 2.49
C LEU A 502 24.49 5.37 2.69
N VAL A 503 23.88 5.15 3.86
CA VAL A 503 22.43 5.32 4.03
C VAL A 503 21.91 6.68 3.54
N PRO A 504 22.52 7.84 3.90
CA PRO A 504 22.07 9.15 3.39
C PRO A 504 22.24 9.31 1.86
N ARG A 505 23.31 8.72 1.29
CA ARG A 505 23.62 8.82 -0.15
C ARG A 505 22.78 7.89 -1.01
N VAL A 506 22.48 6.70 -0.51
CA VAL A 506 21.54 5.74 -1.13
C VAL A 506 20.16 6.38 -1.18
N ILE A 507 19.69 6.97 -0.07
CA ILE A 507 18.42 7.71 -0.03
C ILE A 507 18.40 8.86 -1.05
N GLN A 508 19.41 9.74 -1.08
CA GLN A 508 19.48 10.83 -2.08
C GLN A 508 19.51 10.33 -3.54
N HIS A 509 20.18 9.22 -3.84
CA HIS A 509 20.25 8.69 -5.21
C HIS A 509 18.95 7.98 -5.63
N PHE A 510 18.16 7.50 -4.66
CA PHE A 510 16.81 6.96 -4.91
C PHE A 510 15.82 8.09 -5.23
N GLU A 511 15.88 9.21 -4.52
CA GLU A 511 15.08 10.42 -4.82
C GLU A 511 15.32 10.94 -6.24
N LEU A 512 16.53 10.73 -6.80
CA LEU A 512 16.94 11.18 -8.14
C LEU A 512 16.69 10.18 -9.28
N THR A 513 16.21 8.96 -9.01
CA THR A 513 16.12 7.89 -10.04
C THR A 513 14.74 7.22 -10.17
N ALA A 514 13.71 7.73 -9.48
CA ALA A 514 12.35 7.20 -9.54
C ALA A 514 11.61 7.42 -10.89
N ASP A 515 11.96 8.46 -11.67
CA ASP A 515 11.18 8.94 -12.83
C ASP A 515 11.32 8.13 -14.14
N TYR A 516 12.18 7.11 -14.21
CA TYR A 516 12.54 6.48 -15.49
C TYR A 516 11.62 5.32 -15.93
N THR A 517 10.48 5.64 -16.57
CA THR A 517 9.71 4.66 -17.37
C THR A 517 10.42 4.33 -18.69
N PHE A 518 10.96 3.11 -18.82
CA PHE A 518 11.80 2.72 -19.96
C PHE A 518 11.02 2.11 -21.14
N ASN A 519 11.08 2.76 -22.32
CA ASN A 519 10.48 2.28 -23.57
C ASN A 519 11.51 2.23 -24.73
N PRO A 520 11.99 1.04 -25.14
CA PRO A 520 13.01 0.88 -26.18
C PRO A 520 12.48 0.60 -27.59
N LEU A 521 11.16 0.69 -27.84
CA LEU A 521 10.59 0.36 -29.17
C LEU A 521 10.89 1.41 -30.26
N ASN A 522 11.67 2.45 -29.95
CA ASN A 522 12.05 3.50 -30.91
C ASN A 522 13.51 4.00 -30.73
N THR A 523 14.38 3.23 -30.07
CA THR A 523 15.72 3.68 -29.65
C THR A 523 16.84 3.37 -30.64
N THR A 524 17.67 4.37 -30.92
CA THR A 524 18.87 4.35 -31.76
C THR A 524 20.08 3.71 -31.06
N THR A 525 21.22 3.64 -31.76
CA THR A 525 22.49 3.12 -31.24
C THR A 525 23.01 3.91 -30.03
N ASP A 526 22.81 5.22 -30.01
CA ASP A 526 23.29 6.09 -28.91
C ASP A 526 22.47 5.87 -27.62
N GLU A 527 21.18 5.53 -27.74
CA GLU A 527 20.32 5.24 -26.59
C GLU A 527 20.66 3.89 -25.94
N LYS A 528 21.19 2.91 -26.69
CA LYS A 528 21.82 1.71 -26.08
C LYS A 528 23.05 2.09 -25.25
N HIS A 529 23.80 3.10 -25.69
CA HIS A 529 24.90 3.67 -24.91
C HIS A 529 24.38 4.38 -23.66
N GLN A 530 23.27 5.12 -23.76
CA GLN A 530 22.64 5.81 -22.63
C GLN A 530 22.02 4.82 -21.61
N VAL A 531 21.44 3.70 -22.02
CA VAL A 531 20.97 2.64 -21.10
C VAL A 531 22.13 2.09 -20.27
N ARG A 532 23.27 1.81 -20.91
CA ARG A 532 24.49 1.38 -20.21
C ARG A 532 24.95 2.47 -19.23
N LYS A 533 25.02 3.72 -19.69
CA LYS A 533 25.34 4.91 -18.86
C LYS A 533 24.41 5.09 -17.65
N ASN A 534 23.11 4.83 -17.80
CA ASN A 534 22.13 4.94 -16.72
C ASN A 534 22.30 3.80 -15.70
N TRP A 535 22.62 2.59 -16.14
CA TRP A 535 22.94 1.49 -15.23
C TRP A 535 24.29 1.71 -14.51
N ASP A 536 25.30 2.16 -15.25
CA ASP A 536 26.60 2.54 -14.71
C ASP A 536 26.48 3.72 -13.71
N ALA A 537 25.47 4.59 -13.85
CA ALA A 537 25.17 5.69 -12.93
C ALA A 537 24.34 5.28 -11.68
N LEU A 538 23.78 4.07 -11.64
CA LEU A 538 23.22 3.47 -10.41
C LEU A 538 24.30 2.82 -9.55
N MET A 539 25.45 2.50 -10.13
CA MET A 539 26.64 2.13 -9.39
C MET A 539 27.30 3.42 -8.86
N PRO A 540 27.68 3.52 -7.58
CA PRO A 540 28.48 4.64 -7.12
C PRO A 540 29.86 4.63 -7.81
N VAL A 541 30.58 5.75 -7.74
CA VAL A 541 32.01 5.80 -8.12
C VAL A 541 32.72 4.61 -7.47
N GLY A 542 33.60 3.94 -8.21
CA GLY A 542 34.26 2.73 -7.71
C GLY A 542 33.38 1.48 -7.65
N HIS A 543 32.22 1.45 -8.31
CA HIS A 543 31.32 0.28 -8.41
C HIS A 543 30.87 -0.32 -7.07
N GLY A 544 30.95 0.44 -5.98
CA GLY A 544 30.61 -0.03 -4.62
C GLY A 544 31.79 -0.69 -3.89
N PHE A 545 33.02 -0.58 -4.39
CA PHE A 545 34.25 -1.02 -3.72
C PHE A 545 34.82 0.06 -2.79
N PHE A 546 35.12 -0.34 -1.55
CA PHE A 546 35.68 0.52 -0.51
C PHE A 546 37.04 -0.04 -0.04
N SER A 547 38.03 0.83 0.14
CA SER A 547 39.33 0.47 0.71
C SER A 547 39.51 1.15 2.07
N ALA A 548 39.91 0.36 3.06
CA ALA A 548 40.17 0.83 4.43
C ALA A 548 41.61 1.38 4.54
N THR A 549 41.74 2.64 4.93
CA THR A 549 43.06 3.20 5.30
C THR A 549 43.32 2.99 6.79
N LYS A 550 44.58 2.85 7.20
CA LYS A 550 44.97 2.46 8.58
C LYS A 550 44.67 3.50 9.68
N ASN A 551 44.06 4.64 9.37
CA ASN A 551 43.75 5.68 10.36
C ASN A 551 42.31 5.53 10.87
N GLN A 552 42.15 5.17 12.15
CA GLN A 552 40.86 4.99 12.81
C GLN A 552 39.92 6.22 12.76
N ASN A 553 40.47 7.42 12.50
CA ASN A 553 39.73 8.68 12.38
C ASN A 553 39.47 9.15 10.92
N GLN A 554 39.66 8.30 9.91
CA GLN A 554 39.35 8.62 8.51
C GLN A 554 38.30 7.66 7.94
N LEU A 555 37.25 8.22 7.32
CA LEU A 555 36.17 7.44 6.70
C LEU A 555 36.70 6.58 5.52
N PRO A 556 36.12 5.39 5.28
CA PRO A 556 36.55 4.51 4.19
C PRO A 556 36.50 5.19 2.83
N THR A 557 37.62 5.15 2.09
CA THR A 557 37.73 5.75 0.76
C THR A 557 37.21 4.80 -0.32
N VAL A 558 36.37 5.34 -1.19
CA VAL A 558 35.94 4.70 -2.43
C VAL A 558 37.16 4.44 -3.32
N THR A 559 37.33 3.21 -3.82
CA THR A 559 38.39 2.86 -4.78
C THR A 559 37.82 2.54 -6.16
N VAL A 560 38.51 2.97 -7.21
CA VAL A 560 38.22 2.64 -8.63
C VAL A 560 39.14 1.56 -9.19
N ASP A 561 40.11 1.10 -8.41
CA ASP A 561 41.02 -0.01 -8.75
C ASP A 561 40.98 -1.04 -7.59
N PRO A 562 40.26 -2.15 -7.76
CA PRO A 562 40.24 -3.26 -6.80
C PRO A 562 41.28 -4.35 -7.12
N GLU A 563 42.04 -4.25 -8.23
CA GLU A 563 43.05 -5.24 -8.61
C GLU A 563 44.39 -5.01 -7.88
N ASN A 564 44.67 -3.77 -7.47
CA ASN A 564 45.93 -3.38 -6.82
C ASN A 564 45.83 -3.09 -5.31
N HIS A 565 44.63 -3.08 -4.71
CA HIS A 565 44.41 -2.66 -3.31
C HIS A 565 43.34 -3.50 -2.59
N PRO A 566 43.50 -3.76 -1.26
CA PRO A 566 42.47 -4.39 -0.44
C PRO A 566 41.14 -3.65 -0.53
N ALA A 567 40.10 -4.35 -0.99
CA ALA A 567 38.80 -3.77 -1.28
C ALA A 567 37.65 -4.68 -0.82
N HIS A 568 36.55 -4.06 -0.40
CA HIS A 568 35.30 -4.72 0.00
C HIS A 568 34.13 -4.15 -0.81
N ILE A 569 33.21 -5.00 -1.28
CA ILE A 569 31.99 -4.59 -2.00
C ILE A 569 30.75 -4.67 -1.11
N THR A 570 29.82 -3.72 -1.20
CA THR A 570 28.53 -3.83 -0.48
C THR A 570 27.61 -4.87 -1.13
N ALA A 571 26.94 -5.69 -0.31
CA ALA A 571 26.13 -6.82 -0.75
C ALA A 571 25.02 -6.43 -1.75
N VAL A 572 24.31 -5.32 -1.55
CA VAL A 572 23.30 -4.80 -2.49
C VAL A 572 23.89 -4.47 -3.87
N PHE A 573 25.09 -3.88 -3.95
CA PHE A 573 25.73 -3.57 -5.23
C PHE A 573 26.25 -4.83 -5.92
N HIS A 574 26.73 -5.83 -5.17
CA HIS A 574 27.04 -7.16 -5.70
C HIS A 574 25.78 -7.86 -6.24
N GLN A 575 24.66 -7.82 -5.51
CA GLN A 575 23.38 -8.41 -5.94
C GLN A 575 22.82 -7.72 -7.19
N LEU A 576 22.91 -6.39 -7.29
CA LEU A 576 22.53 -5.61 -8.47
C LEU A 576 23.46 -5.90 -9.67
N HIS A 577 24.77 -6.06 -9.44
CA HIS A 577 25.72 -6.48 -10.47
C HIS A 577 25.38 -7.89 -11.01
N CYS A 578 25.10 -8.85 -10.12
CA CYS A 578 24.67 -10.19 -10.54
C CYS A 578 23.35 -10.15 -11.32
N LEU A 579 22.36 -9.36 -10.88
CA LEU A 579 21.09 -9.20 -11.59
C LEU A 579 21.30 -8.61 -13.00
N TYR A 580 22.20 -7.63 -13.14
CA TYR A 580 22.58 -7.04 -14.41
C TYR A 580 23.23 -8.05 -15.36
N MET A 581 24.19 -8.84 -14.87
CA MET A 581 24.87 -9.87 -15.68
C MET A 581 23.89 -10.97 -16.13
N ILE A 582 22.93 -11.34 -15.28
CA ILE A 582 21.84 -12.27 -15.66
C ILE A 582 20.93 -11.64 -16.70
N MET A 583 20.52 -10.37 -16.52
CA MET A 583 19.70 -9.64 -17.48
C MET A 583 20.39 -9.53 -18.85
N GLN A 584 21.67 -9.17 -18.88
CA GLN A 584 22.51 -9.13 -20.10
C GLN A 584 22.46 -10.46 -20.85
N ALA A 585 22.77 -11.57 -20.18
CA ALA A 585 22.78 -12.90 -20.78
C ALA A 585 21.40 -13.30 -21.35
N TYR A 586 20.31 -13.05 -20.60
CA TYR A 586 18.95 -13.27 -21.10
C TYR A 586 18.59 -12.36 -22.29
N HIS A 587 19.08 -11.13 -22.32
CA HIS A 587 18.80 -10.20 -23.42
C HIS A 587 19.52 -10.57 -24.72
N SER A 588 20.70 -11.20 -24.66
CA SER A 588 21.37 -11.78 -25.82
C SER A 588 20.66 -13.00 -26.38
N ASP A 589 20.18 -13.92 -25.52
CA ASP A 589 19.46 -15.13 -25.96
C ASP A 589 18.11 -14.79 -26.62
N VAL A 590 17.38 -13.81 -26.08
CA VAL A 590 16.08 -13.38 -26.65
C VAL A 590 16.24 -12.68 -28.01
N GLN A 591 17.36 -12.02 -28.30
CA GLN A 591 17.60 -11.44 -29.63
C GLN A 591 17.94 -12.50 -30.71
N ALA A 592 18.16 -13.76 -30.33
CA ALA A 592 18.40 -14.87 -31.25
C ALA A 592 17.12 -15.61 -31.68
N THR A 593 15.92 -15.19 -31.22
CA THR A 593 14.65 -15.88 -31.49
C THR A 593 13.57 -14.92 -32.03
N GLU A 594 12.80 -15.38 -33.02
CA GLU A 594 11.71 -14.60 -33.66
C GLU A 594 10.41 -14.55 -32.82
N GLU A 595 10.50 -14.44 -31.49
CA GLU A 595 9.31 -14.33 -30.61
C GLU A 595 8.98 -12.89 -30.20
N THR A 596 7.69 -12.67 -29.92
CA THR A 596 7.05 -11.33 -29.94
C THR A 596 7.44 -10.40 -28.79
N GLU A 597 7.36 -9.09 -29.06
CA GLU A 597 7.64 -7.96 -28.15
C GLU A 597 7.07 -8.12 -26.73
N ALA A 598 5.87 -8.72 -26.59
CA ALA A 598 5.23 -8.98 -25.30
C ALA A 598 6.09 -9.83 -24.35
N MET A 599 6.90 -10.76 -24.87
CA MET A 599 7.82 -11.57 -24.06
C MET A 599 8.99 -10.72 -23.54
N ALA A 600 9.58 -9.89 -24.40
CA ALA A 600 10.65 -8.97 -24.04
C ALA A 600 10.17 -7.89 -23.05
N PHE A 601 8.92 -7.42 -23.18
CA PHE A 601 8.28 -6.54 -22.21
C PHE A 601 8.08 -7.24 -20.85
N HIS A 602 7.53 -8.45 -20.83
CA HIS A 602 7.25 -9.16 -19.58
C HIS A 602 8.53 -9.57 -18.83
N LEU A 603 9.56 -10.05 -19.54
CA LEU A 603 10.87 -10.32 -18.93
C LEU A 603 11.46 -9.07 -18.29
N ARG A 604 11.39 -7.93 -18.99
CA ARG A 604 11.92 -6.66 -18.48
C ARG A 604 11.17 -6.15 -17.26
N HIS A 605 9.84 -6.22 -17.26
CA HIS A 605 9.02 -5.91 -16.08
C HIS A 605 9.42 -6.80 -14.88
N CYS A 606 9.70 -8.09 -15.10
CA CYS A 606 10.17 -8.99 -14.05
C CYS A 606 11.58 -8.64 -13.54
N PHE A 607 12.52 -8.26 -14.41
CA PHE A 607 13.86 -7.81 -13.99
C PHE A 607 13.81 -6.47 -13.26
N GLU A 608 12.97 -5.52 -13.70
CA GLU A 608 12.74 -4.26 -12.99
C GLU A 608 12.06 -4.46 -11.63
N TYR A 609 11.07 -5.35 -11.53
CA TYR A 609 10.46 -5.73 -10.25
C TYR A 609 11.49 -6.35 -9.29
N LEU A 610 12.41 -7.19 -9.80
CA LEU A 610 13.51 -7.74 -9.01
C LEU A 610 14.53 -6.66 -8.61
N ARG A 611 14.87 -5.72 -9.50
CA ARG A 611 15.74 -4.57 -9.22
C ARG A 611 15.15 -3.69 -8.10
N LEU A 612 13.88 -3.32 -8.22
CA LEU A 612 13.15 -2.55 -7.22
C LEU A 612 13.04 -3.31 -5.89
N SER A 613 12.78 -4.63 -5.92
CA SER A 613 12.72 -5.45 -4.72
C SER A 613 14.08 -5.52 -3.99
N LEU A 614 15.18 -5.70 -4.72
CA LEU A 614 16.54 -5.65 -4.15
C LEU A 614 16.91 -4.26 -3.65
N ALA A 615 16.48 -3.19 -4.34
CA ALA A 615 16.72 -1.82 -3.93
C ALA A 615 15.96 -1.45 -2.63
N CYS A 616 14.69 -1.85 -2.51
CA CYS A 616 13.86 -1.59 -1.33
C CYS A 616 14.23 -2.45 -0.11
N HIS A 617 14.97 -3.55 -0.30
CA HIS A 617 15.47 -4.43 0.76
C HIS A 617 17.00 -4.53 0.72
N GLY A 618 17.66 -3.42 0.38
CA GLY A 618 19.09 -3.37 0.07
C GLY A 618 19.99 -3.80 1.22
N ASP A 619 20.63 -4.95 1.07
CA ASP A 619 21.63 -5.47 1.98
C ASP A 619 22.88 -4.57 2.00
N THR A 620 23.14 -3.92 3.14
CA THR A 620 24.27 -2.99 3.32
C THR A 620 25.48 -3.63 3.98
N ALA A 621 25.52 -4.96 4.14
CA ALA A 621 26.71 -5.68 4.59
C ALA A 621 27.88 -5.52 3.61
N LEU A 622 29.11 -5.65 4.13
CA LEU A 622 30.32 -5.75 3.32
C LEU A 622 30.59 -7.22 2.98
N GLY A 623 30.60 -7.54 1.69
CA GLY A 623 31.01 -8.84 1.20
C GLY A 623 32.51 -9.09 1.30
N GLY A 624 32.89 -10.32 1.01
CA GLY A 624 34.27 -10.81 1.05
C GLY A 624 35.29 -9.91 0.35
N ARG A 625 36.51 -9.90 0.91
CA ARG A 625 37.64 -9.10 0.47
C ARG A 625 38.19 -9.62 -0.87
N VAL A 626 38.46 -8.71 -1.81
CA VAL A 626 38.73 -9.02 -3.23
C VAL A 626 40.10 -9.71 -3.48
N ASP A 627 40.98 -9.72 -2.48
CA ASP A 627 42.34 -10.27 -2.55
C ASP A 627 42.40 -11.78 -2.89
N ASP A 628 41.36 -12.58 -2.64
CA ASP A 628 41.38 -14.04 -2.86
C ASP A 628 41.01 -14.43 -4.30
N THR A 629 42.01 -14.94 -5.03
CA THR A 629 41.94 -15.09 -6.49
C THR A 629 41.12 -16.30 -6.96
N THR A 630 39.99 -16.08 -7.63
CA THR A 630 39.53 -16.90 -8.79
C THR A 630 38.59 -16.16 -9.75
N ALA A 631 38.65 -14.83 -9.80
CA ALA A 631 37.85 -14.02 -10.73
C ALA A 631 38.27 -14.22 -12.20
N GLY A 632 37.70 -15.21 -12.89
CA GLY A 632 37.94 -15.41 -14.33
C GLY A 632 37.37 -16.67 -14.97
N GLU A 633 37.24 -17.80 -14.25
CA GLU A 633 36.84 -19.07 -14.86
C GLU A 633 35.38 -19.51 -14.57
N PRO A 634 34.68 -20.15 -15.55
CA PRO A 634 33.35 -20.76 -15.36
C PRO A 634 33.33 -21.97 -14.39
N GLY A 635 33.59 -21.71 -13.10
CA GLY A 635 33.68 -22.73 -12.05
C GLY A 635 34.17 -22.20 -10.70
N ALA A 636 34.60 -20.94 -10.60
CA ALA A 636 35.02 -20.31 -9.34
C ALA A 636 33.93 -20.37 -8.25
N GLN A 637 34.33 -20.70 -7.02
CA GLN A 637 33.41 -20.84 -5.89
C GLN A 637 33.09 -19.48 -5.25
N HIS A 638 32.11 -18.75 -5.81
CA HIS A 638 31.46 -17.67 -5.06
C HIS A 638 30.72 -18.25 -3.83
N VAL A 639 30.94 -17.67 -2.64
CA VAL A 639 30.34 -18.10 -1.35
C VAL A 639 28.82 -17.76 -1.25
N CYS A 640 28.16 -17.49 -2.38
CA CYS A 640 26.71 -17.31 -2.47
C CYS A 640 25.94 -18.64 -2.35
N LYS A 641 25.91 -19.21 -1.13
CA LYS A 641 25.00 -20.27 -0.62
C LYS A 641 24.87 -21.50 -1.54
N ASP A 642 25.75 -22.50 -1.30
CA ASP A 642 25.94 -23.76 -2.04
C ASP A 642 24.83 -24.18 -3.03
N TRP A 643 25.03 -23.84 -4.30
CA TRP A 643 24.20 -24.31 -5.41
C TRP A 643 24.50 -25.76 -5.83
N GLY A 644 25.57 -26.38 -5.32
CA GLY A 644 25.88 -27.80 -5.52
C GLY A 644 24.81 -28.71 -4.92
N ALA A 645 24.26 -28.33 -3.76
CA ALA A 645 23.10 -28.99 -3.14
C ALA A 645 21.83 -29.09 -4.01
N HIS A 646 21.79 -28.41 -5.17
CA HIS A 646 20.73 -28.49 -6.17
C HIS A 646 21.01 -29.42 -7.38
N ARG A 647 22.19 -30.04 -7.51
CA ARG A 647 22.53 -30.90 -8.68
C ARG A 647 23.21 -32.23 -8.33
N PRO A 648 22.56 -33.36 -8.63
CA PRO A 648 23.22 -34.57 -9.10
C PRO A 648 23.05 -34.68 -10.62
N ILE A 649 24.12 -34.44 -11.38
CA ILE A 649 24.19 -34.82 -12.80
C ILE A 649 25.34 -35.82 -12.94
N ASP A 650 24.99 -37.10 -13.02
CA ASP A 650 25.91 -38.14 -13.45
C ASP A 650 26.03 -38.08 -14.98
N ILE A 651 27.25 -37.93 -15.48
CA ILE A 651 27.56 -37.75 -16.91
C ILE A 651 27.88 -39.10 -17.58
N SER A 652 27.94 -40.21 -16.82
CA SER A 652 28.46 -41.51 -17.28
C SER A 652 27.61 -42.29 -18.31
N LEU A 653 26.38 -41.85 -18.63
CA LEU A 653 25.41 -42.64 -19.40
C LEU A 653 24.89 -41.97 -20.68
N ALA A 654 25.78 -41.68 -21.64
CA ALA A 654 25.38 -41.25 -23.00
C ALA A 654 26.36 -41.63 -24.14
N VAL A 655 26.30 -42.90 -24.58
CA VAL A 655 26.64 -43.37 -25.97
C VAL A 655 28.16 -43.47 -26.31
N PRO A 656 28.63 -44.48 -27.10
CA PRO A 656 30.06 -44.84 -27.17
C PRO A 656 30.85 -44.28 -28.39
N HIS A 657 32.16 -44.60 -28.40
CA HIS A 657 33.19 -44.18 -29.36
C HIS A 657 32.84 -44.22 -30.86
N HIS A 658 33.28 -43.18 -31.59
CA HIS A 658 34.35 -43.34 -32.59
C HIS A 658 35.07 -41.99 -32.85
N PRO A 659 36.38 -41.95 -33.13
CA PRO A 659 37.15 -40.71 -33.29
C PRO A 659 37.38 -40.32 -34.77
N LEU A 660 37.87 -39.09 -34.99
CA LEU A 660 38.79 -38.74 -36.08
C LEU A 660 39.51 -37.42 -35.78
N ASP A 661 40.84 -37.43 -35.85
CA ASP A 661 41.71 -36.24 -35.90
C ASP A 661 41.47 -35.46 -37.22
N THR A 662 41.96 -34.23 -37.47
CA THR A 662 43.39 -33.85 -37.53
C THR A 662 43.54 -32.33 -37.79
N LEU A 663 44.77 -31.80 -37.61
CA LEU A 663 45.32 -30.51 -38.09
C LEU A 663 44.73 -29.23 -37.45
N HIS A 664 45.42 -28.44 -36.60
CA HIS A 664 46.75 -27.78 -36.57
C HIS A 664 46.96 -26.49 -37.38
N HIS A 665 47.39 -25.45 -36.62
CA HIS A 665 48.38 -24.40 -36.93
C HIS A 665 48.06 -23.14 -37.77
N LEU A 666 48.22 -21.99 -37.07
CA LEU A 666 49.10 -20.82 -37.39
C LEU A 666 48.86 -19.97 -38.66
N ALA A 667 49.19 -18.66 -38.73
CA ALA A 667 49.40 -17.60 -37.73
C ALA A 667 49.67 -16.22 -38.41
N HIS A 668 49.78 -15.17 -37.58
CA HIS A 668 50.67 -13.99 -37.73
C HIS A 668 50.29 -12.74 -38.58
N LEU A 669 50.62 -11.59 -37.96
CA LEU A 669 51.00 -10.25 -38.50
C LEU A 669 49.92 -9.23 -38.95
N GLY A 670 49.97 -8.04 -38.34
CA GLY A 670 49.70 -6.73 -38.97
C GLY A 670 51.04 -6.03 -39.31
N PRO A 671 51.18 -4.67 -39.27
CA PRO A 671 50.21 -3.59 -38.95
C PRO A 671 50.30 -2.37 -39.94
N THR A 672 50.05 -1.14 -39.47
CA THR A 672 50.38 0.23 -40.01
C THR A 672 49.27 1.10 -40.67
N MET A 673 49.56 2.42 -40.76
CA MET A 673 48.70 3.56 -41.19
C MET A 673 49.58 4.54 -42.06
N PRO A 674 49.28 5.86 -42.29
CA PRO A 674 48.03 6.63 -42.30
C PRO A 674 47.71 7.38 -43.66
N PRO A 675 47.74 8.72 -43.85
CA PRO A 675 46.53 9.46 -44.28
C PRO A 675 46.70 10.39 -45.51
N PHE A 676 45.63 11.05 -46.00
CA PHE A 676 45.70 12.40 -46.61
C PHE A 676 44.32 13.11 -46.64
N ALA A 677 44.31 14.43 -46.89
CA ALA A 677 43.10 15.27 -46.93
C ALA A 677 43.15 16.32 -48.06
N SER A 678 41.99 16.86 -48.48
CA SER A 678 41.89 18.11 -49.25
C SER A 678 40.49 18.77 -49.17
N ARG A 679 40.41 20.04 -49.54
CA ARG A 679 39.19 20.88 -49.60
C ARG A 679 38.83 21.20 -51.06
N LEU A 680 37.59 21.61 -51.33
CA LEU A 680 37.26 22.82 -52.12
C LEU A 680 35.74 23.12 -52.12
N GLY A 681 35.32 24.26 -52.67
CA GLY A 681 33.91 24.64 -52.80
C GLY A 681 33.69 25.98 -53.52
N LEU A 682 32.45 26.47 -53.44
CA LEU A 682 31.87 27.71 -54.01
C LEU A 682 31.51 27.71 -55.52
N GLY A 683 30.25 28.07 -55.78
CA GLY A 683 29.68 28.44 -57.08
C GLY A 683 28.23 28.93 -56.94
N ARG A 684 27.96 30.19 -57.27
CA ARG A 684 26.60 30.78 -57.45
C ARG A 684 26.20 30.66 -58.95
N ILE A 685 25.01 30.97 -59.47
CA ILE A 685 24.07 32.09 -59.23
C ILE A 685 22.58 31.67 -59.56
N PRO A 686 21.52 32.52 -59.78
CA PRO A 686 20.23 32.34 -59.06
C PRO A 686 18.95 32.25 -59.93
N ARG A 687 17.76 32.12 -59.30
CA ARG A 687 16.49 32.76 -59.77
C ARG A 687 15.32 32.81 -58.76
N SER A 688 14.95 34.04 -58.39
CA SER A 688 13.59 34.61 -58.13
C SER A 688 12.37 33.76 -57.69
N GLY A 689 11.99 33.90 -56.41
CA GLY A 689 10.60 34.18 -55.93
C GLY A 689 9.52 33.06 -55.98
N PRO A 690 8.30 33.30 -55.43
CA PRO A 690 7.81 34.49 -54.71
C PRO A 690 7.82 34.34 -53.16
N ARG A 691 7.37 35.38 -52.43
CA ARG A 691 7.19 35.36 -50.97
C ARG A 691 5.74 35.04 -50.61
N PHE A 692 5.52 34.18 -49.61
CA PHE A 692 4.29 34.20 -48.81
C PHE A 692 4.53 35.02 -47.54
N PHE A 693 3.49 35.72 -47.08
CA PHE A 693 3.54 36.50 -45.86
C PHE A 693 3.48 35.55 -44.66
N SER A 694 4.55 35.52 -43.85
CA SER A 694 4.42 35.09 -42.47
C SER A 694 3.67 36.18 -41.72
N SER A 695 2.40 35.95 -41.42
CA SER A 695 1.70 36.71 -40.40
C SER A 695 2.33 36.36 -39.06
N THR A 696 3.13 37.27 -38.51
CA THR A 696 3.64 37.15 -37.15
C THR A 696 2.47 37.20 -36.18
N SER A 697 2.00 36.02 -35.75
CA SER A 697 1.36 35.87 -34.45
C SER A 697 2.41 36.22 -33.41
N GLN A 698 2.49 37.51 -33.10
CA GLN A 698 3.30 38.04 -32.02
C GLN A 698 2.88 37.30 -30.76
N ALA A 699 3.79 36.49 -30.20
CA ALA A 699 3.47 35.62 -29.08
C ALA A 699 2.96 36.48 -27.92
N ALA A 700 1.66 36.41 -27.65
CA ALA A 700 1.07 37.10 -26.52
C ALA A 700 1.74 36.60 -25.25
N SER A 701 2.14 37.50 -24.36
CA SER A 701 2.57 37.12 -23.02
C SER A 701 1.37 36.49 -22.32
N ARG A 702 1.35 35.15 -22.25
CA ARG A 702 0.33 34.38 -21.53
C ARG A 702 0.23 34.96 -20.13
N LEU A 703 -0.94 35.49 -19.80
CA LEU A 703 -1.18 36.20 -18.56
C LEU A 703 -0.87 35.28 -17.37
N LYS A 704 -0.27 35.83 -16.33
CA LYS A 704 0.08 35.09 -15.13
C LYS A 704 -0.62 35.67 -13.91
N ILE A 705 -1.26 34.79 -13.15
CA ILE A 705 -1.89 35.12 -11.86
C ILE A 705 -0.83 35.40 -10.80
N ASN A 706 -1.17 36.19 -9.77
CA ASN A 706 -0.26 36.47 -8.66
C ASN A 706 -0.46 35.42 -7.55
N ALA A 707 0.39 34.39 -7.56
CA ALA A 707 0.30 33.24 -6.64
C ALA A 707 0.42 33.65 -5.16
N ASP A 708 1.34 34.58 -4.84
CA ASP A 708 1.52 35.07 -3.47
C ASP A 708 0.27 35.83 -2.99
N ARG A 709 -0.28 36.70 -3.84
CA ARG A 709 -1.54 37.41 -3.55
C ARG A 709 -2.71 36.46 -3.41
N LEU A 710 -2.83 35.45 -4.27
CA LEU A 710 -3.87 34.42 -4.18
C LEU A 710 -3.83 33.74 -2.79
N ASN A 711 -2.69 33.17 -2.43
CA ASN A 711 -2.54 32.41 -1.19
C ASN A 711 -2.79 33.29 0.04
N ASN A 712 -2.23 34.52 0.06
CA ASN A 712 -2.49 35.48 1.12
C ASN A 712 -3.98 35.87 1.18
N THR A 713 -4.65 36.11 0.04
CA THR A 713 -6.09 36.45 0.01
C THR A 713 -6.97 35.32 0.56
N ILE A 714 -6.68 34.06 0.23
CA ILE A 714 -7.37 32.89 0.81
C ILE A 714 -7.15 32.90 2.33
N HIS A 715 -5.91 33.08 2.78
CA HIS A 715 -5.58 32.96 4.19
C HIS A 715 -6.10 34.12 5.05
N ASP A 716 -6.13 35.34 4.53
CA ASP A 716 -6.69 36.52 5.20
C ASP A 716 -8.22 36.45 5.28
N THR A 717 -8.90 36.03 4.20
CA THR A 717 -10.35 35.87 4.21
C THR A 717 -10.82 34.72 5.10
N CYS A 718 -9.98 33.71 5.33
CA CYS A 718 -10.23 32.66 6.33
C CYS A 718 -10.14 33.13 7.79
N GLN A 719 -9.65 34.34 8.09
CA GLN A 719 -9.68 34.87 9.47
C GLN A 719 -11.11 35.10 9.97
N TRP A 720 -12.07 35.35 9.07
CA TRP A 720 -13.50 35.40 9.40
C TRP A 720 -14.08 33.99 9.37
N GLY A 721 -14.49 33.49 10.55
CA GLY A 721 -14.96 32.11 10.73
C GLY A 721 -13.86 31.05 10.95
N ALA A 722 -12.61 31.46 11.23
CA ALA A 722 -11.54 30.53 11.65
C ALA A 722 -11.93 29.77 12.93
N ALA A 723 -11.84 28.44 12.90
CA ALA A 723 -12.26 27.58 14.01
C ALA A 723 -11.46 26.26 14.04
N HIS A 724 -11.54 25.51 15.14
CA HIS A 724 -10.90 24.18 15.27
C HIS A 724 -9.38 24.20 14.97
N PRO A 725 -8.56 24.96 15.73
CA PRO A 725 -7.11 24.92 15.59
C PRO A 725 -6.57 23.52 15.90
N TYR A 726 -5.74 23.00 15.01
CA TYR A 726 -5.11 21.68 15.12
C TYR A 726 -3.58 21.74 15.25
N GLY A 727 -2.97 22.90 14.95
CA GLY A 727 -1.54 23.15 15.10
C GLY A 727 -1.22 24.44 15.85
N SER A 728 -0.12 25.08 15.46
CA SER A 728 0.49 26.26 16.12
C SER A 728 0.76 27.43 15.18
N ALA A 729 0.87 27.20 13.87
CA ALA A 729 0.91 28.27 12.88
C ALA A 729 -0.50 28.87 12.67
N PRO A 730 -0.63 30.17 12.30
CA PRO A 730 -1.94 30.80 12.06
C PRO A 730 -2.80 30.14 10.98
N THR A 731 -2.20 29.30 10.14
CA THR A 731 -2.83 28.53 9.06
C THR A 731 -3.29 27.13 9.48
N GLU A 732 -2.87 26.63 10.64
CA GLU A 732 -3.20 25.28 11.15
C GLU A 732 -4.52 25.28 11.93
N THR A 733 -5.58 25.76 11.28
CA THR A 733 -6.95 25.86 11.80
C THR A 733 -7.97 25.65 10.70
N GLY A 734 -9.08 24.98 11.00
CA GLY A 734 -10.21 24.86 10.07
C GLY A 734 -11.12 26.09 10.04
N MET A 735 -12.32 25.88 9.53
CA MET A 735 -13.38 26.88 9.39
C MET A 735 -14.69 26.44 10.05
N ALA A 736 -15.51 27.43 10.39
CA ALA A 736 -16.91 27.29 10.80
C ALA A 736 -17.76 28.47 10.30
N ARG A 737 -17.50 28.96 9.09
CA ARG A 737 -18.20 30.10 8.48
C ARG A 737 -19.52 29.65 7.85
N LEU A 738 -20.47 29.29 8.69
CA LEU A 738 -21.81 28.89 8.26
C LEU A 738 -22.50 30.00 7.45
N ALA A 739 -23.34 29.62 6.49
CA ALA A 739 -24.04 30.55 5.60
C ALA A 739 -24.86 31.61 6.36
N LEU A 740 -24.79 32.85 5.88
CA LEU A 740 -25.52 34.01 6.40
C LEU A 740 -25.29 34.29 7.90
N THR A 741 -24.14 33.88 8.44
CA THR A 741 -23.65 34.33 9.75
C THR A 741 -22.94 35.67 9.66
N ASP A 742 -22.64 36.27 10.81
CA ASP A 742 -21.90 37.53 10.89
C ASP A 742 -20.52 37.49 10.20
N ASP A 743 -19.84 36.33 10.16
CA ASP A 743 -18.55 36.16 9.48
C ASP A 743 -18.69 35.90 7.97
N ASP A 744 -19.70 35.15 7.52
CA ASP A 744 -20.07 35.09 6.10
C ASP A 744 -20.41 36.50 5.59
N ALA A 745 -21.19 37.25 6.37
CA ALA A 745 -21.52 38.63 6.07
C ALA A 745 -20.32 39.59 6.07
N ARG A 746 -19.20 39.28 6.75
CA ARG A 746 -17.95 40.05 6.64
C ARG A 746 -17.25 39.76 5.32
N VAL A 747 -17.00 38.49 4.99
CA VAL A 747 -16.30 38.12 3.76
C VAL A 747 -17.09 38.54 2.51
N ARG A 748 -18.43 38.43 2.52
CA ARG A 748 -19.30 38.90 1.42
C ARG A 748 -19.20 40.42 1.18
N ARG A 749 -19.04 41.24 2.24
CA ARG A 749 -18.84 42.69 2.08
C ARG A 749 -17.45 43.00 1.55
N TRP A 750 -16.42 42.40 2.14
CA TRP A 750 -15.03 42.51 1.68
C TRP A 750 -14.89 42.14 0.19
N PHE A 751 -15.49 41.03 -0.25
CA PHE A 751 -15.47 40.60 -1.65
C PHE A 751 -16.13 41.64 -2.57
N ALA A 752 -17.29 42.17 -2.18
CA ALA A 752 -17.96 43.21 -2.94
C ALA A 752 -17.16 44.51 -3.04
N ASP A 753 -16.39 44.86 -2.01
CA ASP A 753 -15.54 46.05 -2.02
C ASP A 753 -14.26 45.83 -2.85
N GLU A 754 -13.62 44.67 -2.77
CA GLU A 754 -12.46 44.32 -3.60
C GLU A 754 -12.80 44.26 -5.11
N VAL A 755 -13.98 43.78 -5.46
CA VAL A 755 -14.47 43.80 -6.86
C VAL A 755 -14.70 45.24 -7.34
N ARG A 756 -15.20 46.13 -6.49
CA ARG A 756 -15.34 47.57 -6.81
C ARG A 756 -13.98 48.25 -6.94
N ASN A 757 -13.00 47.89 -6.11
CA ASN A 757 -11.64 48.44 -6.15
C ASN A 757 -10.95 48.19 -7.50
N ILE A 758 -11.23 47.07 -8.17
CA ILE A 758 -10.77 46.77 -9.54
C ILE A 758 -11.74 47.23 -10.64
N GLY A 759 -12.69 48.11 -10.33
CA GLY A 759 -13.58 48.76 -11.31
C GLY A 759 -14.65 47.84 -11.92
N CYS A 760 -15.04 46.77 -11.22
CA CYS A 760 -16.07 45.84 -11.67
C CYS A 760 -17.43 46.13 -11.00
N ASP A 761 -18.53 45.83 -11.70
CA ASP A 761 -19.88 45.94 -11.15
C ASP A 761 -20.12 44.81 -10.12
N VAL A 762 -20.87 45.06 -9.05
CA VAL A 762 -21.37 44.01 -8.13
C VAL A 762 -22.88 44.08 -8.06
N ALA A 763 -23.54 42.99 -8.47
CA ALA A 763 -24.96 42.77 -8.30
C ALA A 763 -25.24 41.74 -7.19
N VAL A 764 -26.39 41.86 -6.52
CA VAL A 764 -26.88 40.90 -5.52
C VAL A 764 -28.34 40.57 -5.81
N ASP A 765 -28.69 39.28 -5.80
CA ASP A 765 -30.05 38.81 -6.08
C ASP A 765 -30.88 38.51 -4.80
N ALA A 766 -32.14 38.13 -5.02
CA ALA A 766 -33.11 37.81 -3.97
C ALA A 766 -32.76 36.58 -3.10
N MET A 767 -31.67 35.87 -3.41
CA MET A 767 -31.10 34.78 -2.59
C MET A 767 -29.72 35.13 -2.02
N GLY A 768 -29.17 36.31 -2.28
CA GLY A 768 -27.88 36.77 -1.76
C GLY A 768 -26.65 36.37 -2.58
N ASN A 769 -26.85 35.82 -3.78
CA ASN A 769 -25.74 35.53 -4.69
C ASN A 769 -25.07 36.82 -5.12
N GLN A 770 -23.74 36.85 -5.13
CA GLN A 770 -22.97 38.03 -5.52
C GLN A 770 -22.37 37.82 -6.91
N PHE A 771 -22.84 38.59 -7.88
CA PHE A 771 -22.33 38.56 -9.25
C PHE A 771 -21.38 39.75 -9.46
N ALA A 772 -20.09 39.45 -9.45
CA ALA A 772 -19.00 40.38 -9.70
C ALA A 772 -18.66 40.41 -11.19
N ARG A 773 -18.95 41.49 -11.91
CA ARG A 773 -18.84 41.53 -13.39
C ARG A 773 -17.88 42.60 -13.89
N ARG A 774 -16.91 42.14 -14.69
CA ARG A 774 -16.04 42.95 -15.54
C ARG A 774 -16.62 43.00 -16.94
N ARG A 775 -16.69 44.19 -17.52
CA ARG A 775 -17.25 44.39 -18.86
C ARG A 775 -16.24 44.05 -19.95
N GLY A 776 -16.70 43.38 -21.00
CA GLY A 776 -15.93 43.16 -22.24
C GLY A 776 -16.32 44.13 -23.35
N ARG A 777 -15.80 43.88 -24.55
CA ARG A 777 -16.12 44.65 -25.77
C ARG A 777 -17.59 44.53 -26.19
N THR A 778 -18.21 43.40 -25.90
CA THR A 778 -19.54 43.01 -26.40
C THR A 778 -20.46 42.72 -25.23
N ALA A 779 -21.56 43.46 -25.12
CA ALA A 779 -22.58 43.24 -24.11
C ALA A 779 -23.30 41.90 -24.34
N ALA A 780 -22.97 40.91 -23.51
CA ALA A 780 -23.56 39.56 -23.51
C ALA A 780 -23.55 38.98 -22.09
N ALA A 781 -24.24 37.86 -21.88
CA ALA A 781 -24.20 37.12 -20.62
C ALA A 781 -22.76 36.66 -20.30
N MET A 782 -22.33 36.87 -19.06
CA MET A 782 -20.91 36.82 -18.70
C MET A 782 -20.36 35.39 -18.64
N THR A 783 -19.09 35.17 -18.99
CA THR A 783 -18.38 33.94 -18.59
C THR A 783 -18.06 34.07 -17.10
N ALA A 784 -18.74 33.28 -16.27
CA ALA A 784 -18.61 33.31 -14.82
C ALA A 784 -17.56 32.31 -14.32
N MET A 785 -16.89 32.69 -13.24
CA MET A 785 -16.00 31.87 -12.43
C MET A 785 -16.54 31.86 -11.01
N GLY A 786 -16.89 30.73 -10.40
CA GLY A 786 -17.61 30.82 -9.14
C GLY A 786 -17.75 29.53 -8.36
N SER A 787 -18.08 29.72 -7.08
CA SER A 787 -18.36 28.69 -6.07
C SER A 787 -18.98 29.40 -4.85
N HIS A 788 -18.74 28.92 -3.63
CA HIS A 788 -19.29 29.47 -2.38
C HIS A 788 -18.22 30.06 -1.43
N LEU A 789 -18.65 30.90 -0.48
CA LEU A 789 -17.82 31.40 0.63
C LEU A 789 -18.25 30.87 2.01
N ASP A 790 -19.42 30.23 2.12
CA ASP A 790 -19.83 29.52 3.33
C ASP A 790 -19.22 28.11 3.43
N THR A 791 -19.07 27.60 4.65
CA THR A 791 -18.41 26.31 4.96
C THR A 791 -19.24 25.45 5.92
N GLN A 792 -18.91 24.15 6.00
CA GLN A 792 -19.35 23.24 7.06
C GLN A 792 -19.02 23.78 8.47
N PRO A 793 -19.68 23.26 9.54
CA PRO A 793 -19.40 23.64 10.93
C PRO A 793 -17.99 23.21 11.41
N ARG A 794 -17.33 22.33 10.65
CA ARG A 794 -15.94 21.88 10.82
C ARG A 794 -15.20 21.86 9.46
N GLY A 795 -15.54 22.81 8.57
CA GLY A 795 -15.02 22.87 7.22
C GLY A 795 -13.52 23.12 7.15
N GLY A 796 -12.98 22.95 5.94
CA GLY A 796 -11.61 23.31 5.62
C GLY A 796 -11.46 24.77 5.18
N ARG A 797 -10.26 25.13 4.71
CA ARG A 797 -9.89 26.52 4.33
C ARG A 797 -9.96 26.78 2.82
N TYR A 798 -10.29 25.76 2.02
CA TYR A 798 -10.17 25.77 0.55
C TYR A 798 -11.50 25.40 -0.12
N ASP A 799 -12.30 24.54 0.52
CA ASP A 799 -13.67 24.18 0.17
C ASP A 799 -14.52 25.42 -0.19
N GLY A 800 -15.02 25.50 -1.43
CA GLY A 800 -15.67 26.67 -2.05
C GLY A 800 -14.78 27.92 -2.22
N ILE A 801 -14.10 28.33 -1.14
CA ILE A 801 -13.33 29.56 -0.99
C ILE A 801 -12.29 29.70 -2.10
N LEU A 802 -11.61 28.61 -2.48
CA LEU A 802 -10.63 28.61 -3.56
C LEU A 802 -11.25 29.10 -4.88
N GLY A 803 -12.46 28.66 -5.25
CA GLY A 803 -13.12 29.02 -6.50
C GLY A 803 -13.48 30.50 -6.57
N VAL A 804 -14.07 31.04 -5.50
CA VAL A 804 -14.46 32.47 -5.44
C VAL A 804 -13.23 33.39 -5.41
N ILE A 805 -12.21 33.05 -4.63
CA ILE A 805 -10.99 33.87 -4.52
C ILE A 805 -10.11 33.74 -5.78
N ALA A 806 -10.08 32.58 -6.45
CA ALA A 806 -9.47 32.42 -7.77
C ALA A 806 -10.18 33.27 -8.84
N GLY A 807 -11.52 33.31 -8.84
CA GLY A 807 -12.29 34.19 -9.71
C GLY A 807 -11.93 35.68 -9.51
N LEU A 808 -11.80 36.13 -8.25
CA LEU A 808 -11.32 37.49 -7.95
C LEU A 808 -9.87 37.72 -8.44
N GLU A 809 -8.98 36.74 -8.28
CA GLU A 809 -7.59 36.85 -8.71
C GLU A 809 -7.45 36.89 -10.24
N VAL A 810 -8.31 36.18 -10.98
CA VAL A 810 -8.45 36.33 -12.44
C VAL A 810 -8.86 37.76 -12.79
N LEU A 811 -9.90 38.31 -12.14
CA LEU A 811 -10.34 39.68 -12.41
C LEU A 811 -9.27 40.73 -12.10
N ARG A 812 -8.52 40.57 -10.99
CA ARG A 812 -7.35 41.39 -10.64
C ARG A 812 -6.27 41.30 -11.72
N THR A 813 -5.90 40.08 -12.13
CA THR A 813 -4.88 39.83 -13.18
C THR A 813 -5.26 40.50 -14.50
N LEU A 814 -6.53 40.40 -14.91
CA LEU A 814 -7.05 41.05 -16.12
C LEU A 814 -7.07 42.58 -16.00
N HIS A 815 -7.37 43.12 -14.82
CA HIS A 815 -7.32 44.55 -14.53
C HIS A 815 -5.89 45.10 -14.64
N GLU A 816 -4.94 44.50 -13.91
CA GLU A 816 -3.55 44.99 -13.83
C GLU A 816 -2.79 44.94 -15.16
N ASN A 817 -3.09 43.94 -16.00
CA ASN A 817 -2.51 43.82 -17.34
C ASN A 817 -3.29 44.61 -18.41
N GLY A 818 -4.37 45.31 -18.04
CA GLY A 818 -5.23 46.06 -18.97
C GLY A 818 -5.90 45.19 -20.04
N TYR A 819 -6.05 43.89 -19.81
CA TYR A 819 -6.48 42.93 -20.83
C TYR A 819 -8.00 43.00 -21.05
N GLU A 820 -8.43 43.29 -22.27
CA GLU A 820 -9.84 43.49 -22.61
C GLU A 820 -10.44 42.24 -23.28
N THR A 821 -11.38 41.60 -22.59
CA THR A 821 -12.12 40.40 -23.07
C THR A 821 -13.18 40.77 -24.11
N LYS A 822 -13.58 39.81 -24.95
CA LYS A 822 -14.59 40.01 -26.00
C LYS A 822 -15.99 40.12 -25.41
N PHE A 823 -16.32 39.26 -24.45
CA PHE A 823 -17.56 39.32 -23.68
C PHE A 823 -17.29 39.73 -22.22
N ASP A 824 -18.36 40.01 -21.50
CA ASP A 824 -18.30 40.21 -20.05
C ASP A 824 -17.76 38.94 -19.38
N VAL A 825 -16.93 39.11 -18.35
CA VAL A 825 -16.39 38.03 -17.52
C VAL A 825 -16.56 38.38 -16.05
N GLY A 826 -16.70 37.41 -15.17
CA GLY A 826 -17.04 37.71 -13.79
C GLY A 826 -16.77 36.61 -12.78
N ALA A 827 -16.81 36.98 -11.50
CA ALA A 827 -16.79 36.05 -10.39
C ALA A 827 -18.20 35.90 -9.79
N VAL A 828 -18.53 34.72 -9.26
CA VAL A 828 -19.80 34.46 -8.56
C VAL A 828 -19.54 33.83 -7.20
N ASN A 829 -20.20 34.37 -6.18
CA ASN A 829 -20.32 33.74 -4.87
C ASN A 829 -21.78 33.33 -4.65
N TRP A 830 -22.05 32.03 -4.62
CA TRP A 830 -23.36 31.46 -4.33
C TRP A 830 -23.66 31.49 -2.82
N THR A 831 -24.79 30.94 -2.39
CA THR A 831 -25.28 31.10 -1.00
C THR A 831 -25.84 29.81 -0.43
N ASN A 832 -25.27 29.34 0.68
CA ASN A 832 -25.63 28.07 1.31
C ASN A 832 -25.52 26.91 0.30
N GLU A 833 -24.33 26.77 -0.29
CA GLU A 833 -24.00 25.57 -1.06
C GLU A 833 -23.96 24.38 -0.11
N GLU A 834 -23.24 24.51 1.00
CA GLU A 834 -22.90 23.42 1.92
C GLU A 834 -24.10 22.73 2.59
N GLY A 835 -25.28 23.37 2.58
CA GLY A 835 -26.48 22.89 3.27
C GLY A 835 -26.36 22.82 4.79
N ALA A 836 -25.24 23.27 5.36
CA ALA A 836 -24.84 23.01 6.74
C ALA A 836 -25.73 23.68 7.80
N ARG A 837 -26.18 24.91 7.52
CA ARG A 837 -27.02 25.69 8.44
C ARG A 837 -28.50 25.60 8.07
N PHE A 838 -28.80 25.81 6.80
CA PHE A 838 -30.13 25.64 6.23
C PHE A 838 -30.14 24.31 5.44
N PRO A 839 -30.91 23.29 5.87
CA PRO A 839 -30.64 21.87 5.60
C PRO A 839 -31.01 21.40 4.18
N LYS A 840 -30.39 22.01 3.18
CA LYS A 840 -30.42 21.62 1.77
C LYS A 840 -29.23 22.27 1.05
N SER A 841 -28.49 21.50 0.27
CA SER A 841 -27.31 21.98 -0.46
C SER A 841 -27.63 22.66 -1.79
N MET A 842 -26.68 23.44 -2.31
CA MET A 842 -26.74 24.19 -3.58
C MET A 842 -28.03 25.02 -3.74
N ILE A 843 -28.66 25.49 -2.65
CA ILE A 843 -30.04 26.00 -2.75
C ILE A 843 -30.14 27.23 -3.64
N SER A 844 -29.12 28.07 -3.64
CA SER A 844 -29.19 29.37 -4.30
C SER A 844 -28.93 29.27 -5.81
N SER A 845 -27.97 28.45 -6.25
CA SER A 845 -27.83 28.09 -7.67
C SER A 845 -29.03 27.28 -8.16
N GLY A 846 -29.64 26.45 -7.32
CA GLY A 846 -30.88 25.74 -7.63
C GLY A 846 -32.12 26.62 -7.77
N VAL A 847 -32.23 27.70 -6.98
CA VAL A 847 -33.25 28.76 -7.18
C VAL A 847 -32.94 29.57 -8.44
N TRP A 848 -31.68 29.96 -8.66
CA TRP A 848 -31.26 30.66 -9.88
C TRP A 848 -31.56 29.82 -11.14
N ALA A 849 -31.34 28.51 -11.09
CA ALA A 849 -31.71 27.60 -12.16
C ALA A 849 -33.24 27.40 -12.30
N GLY A 850 -34.06 27.85 -11.35
CA GLY A 850 -35.51 27.64 -11.36
C GLY A 850 -35.94 26.21 -11.03
N ASP A 851 -35.02 25.38 -10.53
CA ASP A 851 -35.25 24.00 -10.11
C ASP A 851 -35.73 23.91 -8.65
N ILE A 852 -35.47 24.96 -7.84
CA ILE A 852 -35.95 25.11 -6.46
C ILE A 852 -36.86 26.36 -6.38
N PRO A 853 -38.11 26.26 -5.89
CA PRO A 853 -38.96 27.44 -5.67
C PRO A 853 -38.38 28.37 -4.60
N ILE A 854 -38.23 29.66 -4.91
CA ILE A 854 -37.60 30.64 -4.01
C ILE A 854 -38.26 30.72 -2.64
N ASP A 855 -39.59 30.63 -2.55
CA ASP A 855 -40.30 30.66 -1.25
C ASP A 855 -40.00 29.43 -0.38
N ASN A 856 -39.72 28.27 -0.99
CA ASN A 856 -39.28 27.08 -0.24
C ASN A 856 -37.87 27.29 0.34
N ALA A 857 -36.94 27.81 -0.48
CA ALA A 857 -35.57 28.10 -0.02
C ALA A 857 -35.55 29.20 1.05
N HIS A 858 -36.33 30.26 0.87
CA HIS A 858 -36.55 31.35 1.84
C HIS A 858 -37.17 30.88 3.16
N ALA A 859 -37.94 29.79 3.15
CA ALA A 859 -38.58 29.20 4.32
C ALA A 859 -37.71 28.15 5.04
N LEU A 860 -36.55 27.76 4.49
CA LEU A 860 -35.60 26.91 5.21
C LEU A 860 -35.12 27.63 6.47
N ALA A 861 -35.27 26.96 7.61
CA ALA A 861 -34.85 27.42 8.93
C ALA A 861 -33.50 26.83 9.32
N ASP A 862 -32.80 27.51 10.23
CA ASP A 862 -31.56 27.06 10.85
C ASP A 862 -31.81 25.76 11.65
N ILE A 863 -30.94 24.77 11.50
CA ILE A 863 -31.04 23.46 12.18
C ILE A 863 -30.99 23.54 13.72
N PHE A 864 -30.54 24.67 14.29
CA PHE A 864 -30.50 24.93 15.73
C PHE A 864 -31.47 26.02 16.18
N ASP A 865 -31.87 26.97 15.31
CA ASP A 865 -32.83 28.03 15.62
C ASP A 865 -33.94 28.13 14.55
N SER A 866 -35.09 27.53 14.85
CA SER A 866 -36.25 27.54 13.93
C SER A 866 -36.88 28.92 13.71
N SER A 867 -36.43 29.98 14.39
CA SER A 867 -36.85 31.36 14.15
C SER A 867 -35.98 32.09 13.10
N ALA A 868 -34.75 31.61 12.86
CA ALA A 868 -33.87 32.11 11.82
C ALA A 868 -34.10 31.35 10.51
N THR A 869 -34.52 32.04 9.45
CA THR A 869 -34.64 31.47 8.09
C THR A 869 -33.70 32.15 7.11
N VAL A 870 -33.45 31.52 5.97
CA VAL A 870 -32.70 32.12 4.86
C VAL A 870 -33.19 33.55 4.55
N LYS A 871 -34.52 33.75 4.47
CA LYS A 871 -35.13 35.08 4.20
C LYS A 871 -34.96 36.07 5.34
N SER A 872 -34.86 35.63 6.60
CA SER A 872 -34.60 36.54 7.73
C SER A 872 -33.13 36.95 7.78
N GLU A 873 -32.20 36.02 7.55
CA GLU A 873 -30.77 36.27 7.65
C GLU A 873 -30.22 37.07 6.45
N LEU A 874 -30.71 36.79 5.23
CA LEU A 874 -30.47 37.66 4.05
C LEU A 874 -30.89 39.10 4.35
N ARG A 875 -32.05 39.30 4.99
CA ARG A 875 -32.53 40.63 5.40
C ARG A 875 -31.70 41.22 6.55
N ARG A 876 -31.33 40.44 7.57
CA ARG A 876 -30.53 40.86 8.74
C ARG A 876 -29.16 41.42 8.31
N HIS A 877 -28.57 40.87 7.26
CA HIS A 877 -27.25 41.27 6.79
C HIS A 877 -27.22 42.20 5.57
N GLY A 878 -28.37 42.42 4.92
CA GLY A 878 -28.47 43.31 3.75
C GLY A 878 -28.14 42.65 2.41
N PHE A 879 -28.29 41.32 2.31
CA PHE A 879 -28.08 40.54 1.09
C PHE A 879 -29.38 40.06 0.43
N LEU A 880 -30.55 40.41 0.97
CA LEU A 880 -31.82 40.21 0.26
C LEU A 880 -31.92 41.24 -0.87
N GLY A 881 -31.33 40.93 -2.03
CA GLY A 881 -31.23 41.83 -3.18
C GLY A 881 -32.54 42.01 -3.96
N ASP A 882 -32.64 43.13 -4.67
CA ASP A 882 -33.82 43.48 -5.48
C ASP A 882 -33.89 42.73 -6.83
N ILE A 883 -32.79 42.12 -7.27
CA ILE A 883 -32.73 41.37 -8.55
C ILE A 883 -33.36 39.98 -8.35
N PRO A 884 -34.31 39.55 -9.19
CA PRO A 884 -34.81 38.18 -9.19
C PRO A 884 -33.68 37.13 -9.27
N CYS A 885 -33.71 36.14 -8.38
CA CYS A 885 -32.80 34.99 -8.42
C CYS A 885 -33.29 34.00 -9.51
N THR A 886 -32.82 34.21 -10.76
CA THR A 886 -33.23 33.45 -11.95
C THR A 886 -32.18 33.59 -13.06
N TYR A 887 -32.02 32.54 -13.86
CA TYR A 887 -31.20 32.49 -15.06
C TYR A 887 -31.76 33.31 -16.23
N GLY A 888 -33.02 33.76 -16.14
CA GLY A 888 -33.69 34.54 -17.16
C GLY A 888 -33.17 35.99 -17.29
N PRO A 889 -33.56 36.70 -18.36
CA PRO A 889 -33.17 38.11 -18.60
C PRO A 889 -33.68 39.08 -17.53
N GLU A 890 -34.66 38.67 -16.71
CA GLU A 890 -35.16 39.40 -15.54
C GLU A 890 -34.29 39.23 -14.28
N GLY A 891 -33.35 38.29 -14.27
CA GLY A 891 -32.41 38.04 -13.19
C GLY A 891 -30.97 38.36 -13.58
N TYR A 892 -30.06 37.39 -13.45
CA TYR A 892 -28.64 37.56 -13.81
C TYR A 892 -28.14 36.40 -14.70
N PRO A 893 -28.28 36.50 -16.03
CA PRO A 893 -27.96 35.41 -16.95
C PRO A 893 -26.44 35.20 -17.10
N LEU A 894 -26.03 33.94 -17.10
CA LEU A 894 -24.64 33.52 -17.33
C LEU A 894 -24.46 32.96 -18.74
N GLY A 895 -23.36 33.35 -19.39
CA GLY A 895 -22.98 32.83 -20.72
C GLY A 895 -22.24 31.49 -20.64
N ALA A 896 -21.50 31.28 -19.55
CA ALA A 896 -20.96 30.00 -19.11
C ALA A 896 -20.55 30.06 -17.63
N HIS A 897 -20.27 28.91 -17.00
CA HIS A 897 -19.74 28.80 -15.64
C HIS A 897 -18.49 27.89 -15.59
N PHE A 898 -17.41 28.36 -14.95
CA PHE A 898 -16.19 27.62 -14.71
C PHE A 898 -15.87 27.63 -13.21
N GLU A 899 -15.99 26.49 -12.55
CA GLU A 899 -15.75 26.39 -11.10
C GLU A 899 -14.42 25.71 -10.82
N LEU A 900 -13.47 26.44 -10.23
CA LEU A 900 -12.26 25.85 -9.66
C LEU A 900 -12.58 25.36 -8.25
N HIS A 901 -12.23 24.12 -7.95
CA HIS A 901 -12.47 23.51 -6.65
C HIS A 901 -11.32 22.58 -6.24
N ILE A 902 -11.24 22.26 -4.95
CA ILE A 902 -10.47 21.09 -4.50
C ILE A 902 -11.21 19.80 -4.88
N GLU A 903 -10.50 18.68 -5.06
CA GLU A 903 -11.13 17.41 -5.45
C GLU A 903 -12.11 16.86 -4.39
N GLN A 904 -11.89 17.17 -3.11
CA GLN A 904 -12.53 16.52 -1.96
C GLN A 904 -12.35 14.98 -1.96
N GLY A 905 -11.26 14.51 -2.58
CA GLY A 905 -10.92 13.10 -2.79
C GLY A 905 -9.42 12.93 -3.10
N PRO A 906 -8.91 11.68 -3.14
CA PRO A 906 -7.48 11.41 -3.27
C PRO A 906 -7.00 11.15 -4.70
N ILE A 907 -7.87 11.12 -5.72
CA ILE A 907 -7.58 10.55 -7.06
C ILE A 907 -6.43 11.30 -7.76
N LEU A 908 -6.38 12.63 -7.65
CA LEU A 908 -5.31 13.45 -8.22
C LEU A 908 -4.00 13.28 -7.44
N GLN A 909 -4.05 13.15 -6.11
CA GLN A 909 -2.87 12.86 -5.28
C GLN A 909 -2.30 11.47 -5.63
N ASP A 910 -3.13 10.44 -5.60
CA ASP A 910 -2.75 9.04 -5.86
C ASP A 910 -2.28 8.80 -7.30
N ALA A 911 -2.83 9.53 -8.28
CA ALA A 911 -2.39 9.49 -9.67
C ALA A 911 -1.24 10.45 -10.02
N GLY A 912 -0.74 11.22 -9.04
CA GLY A 912 0.33 12.21 -9.24
C GLY A 912 -0.02 13.31 -10.25
N ARG A 913 -1.29 13.70 -10.34
CA ARG A 913 -1.80 14.72 -11.28
C ARG A 913 -2.06 16.04 -10.56
N ARG A 914 -1.78 17.16 -11.22
CA ARG A 914 -1.93 18.52 -10.66
C ARG A 914 -3.27 19.16 -10.99
N ILE A 915 -3.99 18.65 -12.00
CA ILE A 915 -5.28 19.18 -12.46
C ILE A 915 -6.23 18.01 -12.78
N GLY A 916 -7.47 18.10 -12.31
CA GLY A 916 -8.58 17.27 -12.76
C GLY A 916 -9.48 18.04 -13.72
N VAL A 917 -9.61 17.54 -14.95
CA VAL A 917 -10.56 18.06 -15.95
C VAL A 917 -11.90 17.39 -15.70
N VAL A 918 -12.82 18.12 -15.06
CA VAL A 918 -14.06 17.52 -14.55
C VAL A 918 -15.09 17.39 -15.66
N GLN A 919 -15.54 16.18 -15.94
CA GLN A 919 -16.49 15.86 -17.02
C GLN A 919 -17.96 15.90 -16.58
N GLY A 920 -18.21 15.94 -15.27
CA GLY A 920 -19.55 15.86 -14.70
C GLY A 920 -19.51 15.65 -13.18
N ALA A 921 -20.69 15.42 -12.59
CA ALA A 921 -20.87 15.03 -11.19
C ALA A 921 -21.74 13.78 -11.10
N GLN A 922 -21.43 12.87 -10.17
CA GLN A 922 -22.16 11.61 -10.03
C GLN A 922 -23.60 11.80 -9.51
N ALA A 923 -24.48 10.85 -9.83
CA ALA A 923 -25.83 10.85 -9.27
C ALA A 923 -25.80 10.49 -7.78
N TYR A 924 -26.69 11.09 -6.99
CA TYR A 924 -26.88 10.73 -5.59
C TYR A 924 -28.33 10.90 -5.11
N ARG A 925 -28.69 10.13 -4.09
CA ARG A 925 -29.96 10.25 -3.36
C ARG A 925 -29.73 10.21 -1.86
N TRP A 926 -30.37 11.15 -1.16
CA TRP A 926 -30.36 11.24 0.30
C TRP A 926 -31.74 10.88 0.86
N PHE A 927 -31.75 10.00 1.85
CA PHE A 927 -32.96 9.54 2.53
C PHE A 927 -32.84 9.74 4.03
N THR A 928 -33.98 10.03 4.68
CA THR A 928 -34.13 9.92 6.13
C THR A 928 -35.04 8.74 6.44
N PHE A 929 -34.51 7.74 7.12
CA PHE A 929 -35.26 6.58 7.61
C PHE A 929 -35.65 6.79 9.08
N THR A 930 -36.87 6.39 9.44
CA THR A 930 -37.36 6.33 10.82
C THR A 930 -37.87 4.93 11.11
N VAL A 931 -37.22 4.26 12.05
CA VAL A 931 -37.54 2.90 12.51
C VAL A 931 -38.24 3.02 13.87
N THR A 932 -39.49 2.58 13.96
CA THR A 932 -40.32 2.66 15.16
C THR A 932 -40.61 1.25 15.69
N GLY A 933 -40.35 1.05 16.98
CA GLY A 933 -40.49 -0.24 17.65
C GLY A 933 -41.29 -0.09 18.93
N ARG A 934 -40.73 -0.57 20.05
CA ARG A 934 -41.34 -0.40 21.37
C ARG A 934 -40.31 -0.46 22.49
N ASP A 935 -40.40 0.51 23.38
CA ASP A 935 -39.68 0.57 24.63
C ASP A 935 -40.10 -0.56 25.60
N ALA A 936 -39.09 -1.25 26.14
CA ALA A 936 -39.27 -2.26 27.17
C ALA A 936 -37.95 -2.54 27.91
N HIS A 937 -38.03 -3.02 29.14
CA HIS A 937 -36.85 -3.28 29.97
C HIS A 937 -36.01 -4.44 29.42
N THR A 938 -34.70 -4.20 29.22
CA THR A 938 -33.80 -5.11 28.48
C THR A 938 -33.52 -6.43 29.20
N GLY A 939 -33.63 -6.46 30.54
CA GLY A 939 -33.41 -7.68 31.33
C GLY A 939 -34.62 -8.61 31.41
N THR A 940 -35.85 -8.09 31.27
CA THR A 940 -37.10 -8.87 31.47
C THR A 940 -37.87 -9.15 30.17
N THR A 941 -37.53 -8.47 29.07
CA THR A 941 -38.18 -8.68 27.77
C THR A 941 -37.40 -9.73 26.95
N PRO A 942 -37.91 -10.97 26.78
CA PRO A 942 -37.22 -11.99 26.00
C PRO A 942 -37.15 -11.60 24.52
N LEU A 943 -36.11 -12.05 23.80
CA LEU A 943 -35.84 -11.64 22.42
C LEU A 943 -37.06 -11.77 21.48
N GLY A 944 -37.77 -12.90 21.57
CA GLY A 944 -39.00 -13.18 20.79
C GLY A 944 -40.21 -12.27 21.09
N ALA A 945 -40.11 -11.34 22.05
CA ALA A 945 -41.16 -10.37 22.36
C ALA A 945 -40.78 -8.91 22.01
N ARG A 946 -39.54 -8.65 21.57
CA ARG A 946 -39.04 -7.29 21.32
C ARG A 946 -39.56 -6.69 20.02
N LYS A 947 -39.64 -5.36 19.99
CA LYS A 947 -39.68 -4.53 18.77
C LYS A 947 -38.48 -3.58 18.85
N ASP A 948 -37.30 -4.03 18.43
CA ASP A 948 -36.02 -3.35 18.70
C ASP A 948 -35.56 -2.52 17.48
N PRO A 949 -35.72 -1.17 17.49
CA PRO A 949 -35.42 -0.35 16.32
C PRO A 949 -33.93 -0.16 16.10
N LEU A 950 -33.10 -0.23 17.15
CA LEU A 950 -31.65 -0.09 17.03
C LEU A 950 -31.05 -1.32 16.36
N LEU A 951 -31.46 -2.52 16.78
CA LEU A 951 -31.05 -3.78 16.12
C LEU A 951 -31.44 -3.81 14.63
N ALA A 952 -32.65 -3.35 14.30
CA ALA A 952 -33.12 -3.27 12.93
C ALA A 952 -32.34 -2.22 12.11
N ALA A 953 -32.17 -1.00 12.63
CA ALA A 953 -31.39 0.06 11.97
C ALA A 953 -29.92 -0.35 11.74
N SER A 954 -29.27 -0.99 12.71
CA SER A 954 -27.89 -1.49 12.52
C SER A 954 -27.78 -2.50 11.37
N ARG A 955 -28.79 -3.36 11.17
CA ARG A 955 -28.83 -4.27 10.01
C ARG A 955 -29.11 -3.55 8.70
N MET A 956 -29.99 -2.54 8.72
CA MET A 956 -30.29 -1.71 7.54
C MET A 956 -29.02 -1.00 7.03
N VAL A 957 -28.25 -0.36 7.91
CA VAL A 957 -26.98 0.30 7.55
C VAL A 957 -25.98 -0.68 6.90
N VAL A 958 -25.80 -1.87 7.49
CA VAL A 958 -24.92 -2.92 6.91
C VAL A 958 -25.44 -3.42 5.55
N ALA A 959 -26.75 -3.63 5.42
CA ALA A 959 -27.37 -4.10 4.19
C ALA A 959 -27.25 -3.08 3.05
N ALA A 960 -27.37 -1.78 3.34
CA ALA A 960 -27.18 -0.73 2.34
C ALA A 960 -25.74 -0.66 1.82
N HIS A 961 -24.76 -0.81 2.72
CA HIS A 961 -23.34 -0.86 2.33
C HIS A 961 -23.04 -2.03 1.37
N GLU A 962 -23.49 -3.25 1.70
CA GLU A 962 -23.29 -4.41 0.82
C GLU A 962 -24.08 -4.30 -0.50
N ALA A 963 -25.28 -3.70 -0.50
CA ALA A 963 -26.06 -3.45 -1.72
C ALA A 963 -25.35 -2.49 -2.68
N ALA A 964 -24.74 -1.41 -2.17
CA ALA A 964 -23.99 -0.45 -2.98
C ALA A 964 -22.69 -1.06 -3.53
N LYS A 965 -21.93 -1.74 -2.66
CA LYS A 965 -20.71 -2.47 -3.01
C LYS A 965 -20.94 -3.54 -4.09
N ALA A 966 -22.10 -4.21 -4.08
CA ALA A 966 -22.47 -5.18 -5.10
C ALA A 966 -22.67 -4.58 -6.52
N VAL A 967 -22.87 -3.26 -6.63
CA VAL A 967 -23.04 -2.54 -7.92
C VAL A 967 -21.90 -1.55 -8.21
N GLY A 968 -20.86 -1.47 -7.36
CA GLY A 968 -19.78 -0.49 -7.49
C GLY A 968 -20.16 0.93 -7.05
N GLY A 969 -21.32 1.10 -6.39
CA GLY A 969 -21.77 2.37 -5.83
C GLY A 969 -21.30 2.61 -4.40
N LEU A 970 -21.61 3.80 -3.89
CA LEU A 970 -21.38 4.20 -2.51
C LEU A 970 -22.70 4.20 -1.73
N ALA A 971 -22.65 3.79 -0.45
CA ALA A 971 -23.73 3.98 0.51
C ALA A 971 -23.16 4.30 1.91
N SER A 972 -23.64 5.41 2.49
CA SER A 972 -23.11 6.00 3.72
C SER A 972 -24.23 6.46 4.66
N THR A 973 -24.10 6.18 5.96
CA THR A 973 -24.97 6.72 7.02
C THR A 973 -24.17 7.68 7.88
N GLY A 974 -24.29 8.98 7.59
CA GLY A 974 -23.59 10.04 8.32
C GLY A 974 -24.29 10.48 9.61
N VAL A 975 -25.59 10.22 9.76
CA VAL A 975 -26.38 10.60 10.93
C VAL A 975 -27.18 9.41 11.44
N LEU A 976 -27.07 9.13 12.74
CA LEU A 976 -27.97 8.23 13.49
C LEU A 976 -28.40 8.92 14.78
N LYS A 977 -29.70 9.04 14.99
CA LYS A 977 -30.33 9.74 16.11
C LYS A 977 -31.18 8.76 16.94
N MET A 978 -30.99 8.82 18.25
CA MET A 978 -31.84 8.15 19.25
C MET A 978 -32.54 9.21 20.12
N PRO A 979 -33.73 8.94 20.67
CA PRO A 979 -34.37 9.81 21.66
C PRO A 979 -33.44 10.12 22.84
N THR A 980 -33.40 11.37 23.28
CA THR A 980 -32.51 11.85 24.37
C THR A 980 -32.81 11.23 25.74
N ASN A 981 -33.94 10.54 25.89
CA ASN A 981 -34.33 9.76 27.07
C ASN A 981 -34.00 8.25 26.95
N SER A 982 -33.18 7.84 25.98
CA SER A 982 -32.71 6.46 25.84
C SER A 982 -31.84 6.03 27.02
N SER A 983 -31.93 4.76 27.45
CA SER A 983 -31.22 4.22 28.62
C SER A 983 -30.66 2.83 28.35
N THR A 984 -29.49 2.50 28.91
CA THR A 984 -28.81 1.20 28.78
C THR A 984 -29.69 0.00 29.18
N ASN A 985 -30.66 0.21 30.08
CA ASN A 985 -31.58 -0.84 30.54
C ASN A 985 -32.96 -0.85 29.84
N THR A 986 -33.16 -0.04 28.80
CA THR A 986 -34.44 0.10 28.08
C THR A 986 -34.22 0.05 26.56
N ILE A 987 -34.96 -0.81 25.87
CA ILE A 987 -34.99 -0.85 24.40
C ILE A 987 -35.49 0.51 23.87
N ALA A 988 -34.89 1.03 22.80
CA ALA A 988 -35.34 2.29 22.21
C ALA A 988 -36.76 2.18 21.63
N SER A 989 -37.56 3.23 21.75
CA SER A 989 -38.88 3.32 21.10
C SER A 989 -38.77 3.59 19.59
N THR A 990 -37.80 4.40 19.19
CA THR A 990 -37.57 4.85 17.81
C THR A 990 -36.07 5.06 17.60
N VAL A 991 -35.59 4.86 16.36
CA VAL A 991 -34.28 5.31 15.87
C VAL A 991 -34.50 5.94 14.49
N SER A 992 -33.86 7.07 14.21
CA SER A 992 -33.81 7.62 12.84
C SER A 992 -32.39 7.75 12.34
N PHE A 993 -32.17 7.53 11.05
CA PHE A 993 -30.85 7.60 10.43
C PHE A 993 -30.94 8.10 8.99
N THR A 994 -29.88 8.74 8.51
CA THR A 994 -29.77 9.13 7.09
C THR A 994 -29.06 8.06 6.27
N LEU A 995 -29.38 8.02 4.97
CA LEU A 995 -28.65 7.22 4.00
C LEU A 995 -28.37 8.07 2.76
N ASP A 996 -27.10 8.18 2.41
CA ASP A 996 -26.59 8.80 1.19
C ASP A 996 -26.12 7.68 0.27
N ILE A 997 -26.71 7.55 -0.92
CA ILE A 997 -26.28 6.58 -1.95
C ILE A 997 -25.82 7.31 -3.20
N ARG A 998 -24.70 6.90 -3.80
CA ARG A 998 -24.10 7.57 -4.98
C ARG A 998 -23.59 6.59 -6.05
N HIS A 999 -23.72 6.96 -7.33
CA HIS A 999 -23.07 6.29 -8.46
C HIS A 999 -23.02 7.21 -9.70
N PRO A 1000 -22.00 7.15 -10.57
CA PRO A 1000 -21.96 7.88 -11.85
C PRO A 1000 -23.07 7.57 -12.89
N GLU A 1001 -24.09 6.77 -12.55
CA GLU A 1001 -25.18 6.38 -13.45
C GLU A 1001 -26.52 6.35 -12.70
N ASP A 1002 -27.52 7.09 -13.20
CA ASP A 1002 -28.86 7.19 -12.60
C ASP A 1002 -29.55 5.84 -12.47
N GLU A 1003 -29.41 4.97 -13.48
CA GLU A 1003 -29.99 3.63 -13.46
C GLU A 1003 -29.42 2.76 -12.33
N ILE A 1004 -28.16 2.95 -11.96
CA ILE A 1004 -27.53 2.20 -10.87
C ILE A 1004 -27.98 2.77 -9.52
N VAL A 1005 -28.11 4.09 -9.38
CA VAL A 1005 -28.72 4.70 -8.17
C VAL A 1005 -30.17 4.23 -7.98
N ALA A 1006 -30.97 4.17 -9.05
CA ALA A 1006 -32.33 3.63 -9.00
C ALA A 1006 -32.38 2.14 -8.62
N ARG A 1007 -31.58 1.28 -9.29
CA ARG A 1007 -31.50 -0.15 -8.94
C ARG A 1007 -31.01 -0.38 -7.49
N MET A 1008 -30.07 0.44 -7.03
CA MET A 1008 -29.52 0.41 -5.68
C MET A 1008 -30.57 0.82 -4.65
N GLN A 1009 -31.29 1.92 -4.86
CA GLN A 1009 -32.44 2.33 -4.03
C GLN A 1009 -33.45 1.19 -3.90
N ASP A 1010 -33.94 0.65 -5.02
CA ASP A 1010 -35.02 -0.34 -4.99
C ASP A 1010 -34.60 -1.65 -4.28
N THR A 1011 -33.33 -2.04 -4.45
CA THR A 1011 -32.71 -3.16 -3.73
C THR A 1011 -32.62 -2.88 -2.22
N ILE A 1012 -32.21 -1.67 -1.84
CA ILE A 1012 -32.07 -1.25 -0.44
C ILE A 1012 -33.42 -1.20 0.25
N LEU A 1013 -34.42 -0.54 -0.35
CA LEU A 1013 -35.77 -0.41 0.21
C LEU A 1013 -36.43 -1.77 0.42
N ALA A 1014 -36.41 -2.65 -0.59
CA ALA A 1014 -36.95 -4.01 -0.45
C ALA A 1014 -36.21 -4.84 0.63
N THR A 1015 -34.90 -4.62 0.78
CA THR A 1015 -34.12 -5.27 1.85
C THR A 1015 -34.47 -4.71 3.23
N PHE A 1016 -34.73 -3.41 3.34
CA PHE A 1016 -35.13 -2.77 4.61
C PHE A 1016 -36.54 -3.19 5.04
N GLU A 1017 -37.49 -3.31 4.11
CA GLU A 1017 -38.82 -3.89 4.37
C GLU A 1017 -38.70 -5.33 4.90
N GLY A 1018 -37.81 -6.13 4.31
CA GLY A 1018 -37.47 -7.46 4.82
C GLY A 1018 -36.90 -7.43 6.24
N ILE A 1019 -35.93 -6.55 6.52
CA ILE A 1019 -35.30 -6.40 7.85
C ILE A 1019 -36.29 -5.89 8.90
N ALA A 1020 -37.24 -5.03 8.53
CA ALA A 1020 -38.28 -4.55 9.43
C ALA A 1020 -39.16 -5.71 9.98
N GLY A 1021 -39.33 -6.78 9.20
CA GLY A 1021 -39.99 -8.02 9.65
C GLY A 1021 -39.12 -8.99 10.46
N MET A 1022 -37.82 -8.73 10.65
CA MET A 1022 -36.90 -9.66 11.30
C MET A 1022 -36.86 -9.52 12.83
N ASP A 1023 -36.78 -10.68 13.50
CA ASP A 1023 -36.71 -10.86 14.96
C ASP A 1023 -37.88 -10.32 15.79
N GLY A 1024 -38.06 -10.94 16.97
CA GLY A 1024 -39.04 -10.52 17.97
C GLY A 1024 -40.47 -10.45 17.41
N ARG A 1025 -40.98 -9.23 17.27
CA ARG A 1025 -42.28 -8.89 16.68
C ARG A 1025 -42.17 -7.84 15.56
N GLY A 1026 -40.98 -7.71 14.96
CA GLY A 1026 -40.66 -6.73 13.92
C GLY A 1026 -40.74 -5.28 14.40
N VAL A 1027 -40.48 -4.36 13.47
CA VAL A 1027 -40.54 -2.90 13.65
C VAL A 1027 -41.32 -2.28 12.48
N GLU A 1028 -41.78 -1.05 12.68
CA GLU A 1028 -42.40 -0.23 11.64
C GLU A 1028 -41.33 0.66 11.00
N LEU A 1029 -41.36 0.80 9.67
CA LEU A 1029 -40.39 1.57 8.90
C LEU A 1029 -41.12 2.67 8.11
N ALA A 1030 -40.63 3.90 8.23
CA ALA A 1030 -41.03 5.03 7.40
C ALA A 1030 -39.77 5.72 6.84
N TRP A 1031 -39.89 6.37 5.68
CA TRP A 1031 -38.76 7.08 5.07
C TRP A 1031 -39.21 8.25 4.19
N THR A 1032 -38.29 9.19 3.97
CA THR A 1032 -38.40 10.29 3.01
C THR A 1032 -37.20 10.28 2.05
N LEU A 1033 -37.42 10.72 0.81
CA LEU A 1033 -36.37 11.08 -0.14
C LEU A 1033 -36.16 12.59 -0.02
N ASP A 1034 -35.05 12.99 0.58
CA ASP A 1034 -34.79 14.37 1.00
C ASP A 1034 -34.10 15.18 -0.11
N THR A 1035 -33.31 14.50 -0.94
CA THR A 1035 -32.71 15.05 -2.17
C THR A 1035 -32.51 13.95 -3.21
N ASP A 1036 -32.82 14.27 -4.46
CA ASP A 1036 -32.57 13.46 -5.64
C ASP A 1036 -31.77 14.31 -6.65
N SER A 1037 -30.55 13.91 -6.95
CA SER A 1037 -29.64 14.63 -7.86
C SER A 1037 -29.13 13.67 -8.94
N PRO A 1038 -29.56 13.83 -10.21
CA PRO A 1038 -29.14 12.94 -11.29
C PRO A 1038 -27.71 13.22 -11.76
N ALA A 1039 -27.13 12.23 -12.45
CA ALA A 1039 -25.78 12.28 -13.02
C ALA A 1039 -25.69 13.44 -14.02
N THR A 1040 -24.84 14.41 -13.70
CA THR A 1040 -24.70 15.64 -14.47
C THR A 1040 -23.49 15.53 -15.39
N LYS A 1041 -23.64 15.95 -16.65
CA LYS A 1041 -22.54 16.01 -17.64
C LYS A 1041 -22.25 17.45 -17.99
N PHE A 1042 -20.97 17.81 -17.98
CA PHE A 1042 -20.51 19.15 -18.29
C PHE A 1042 -20.33 19.38 -19.80
N HIS A 1043 -20.25 20.65 -20.19
CA HIS A 1043 -20.35 21.06 -21.59
C HIS A 1043 -19.03 20.76 -22.34
N PRO A 1044 -19.06 20.08 -23.50
CA PRO A 1044 -17.84 19.60 -24.17
C PRO A 1044 -16.87 20.72 -24.53
N ASP A 1045 -17.38 21.88 -24.96
CA ASP A 1045 -16.53 23.02 -25.32
C ASP A 1045 -15.86 23.67 -24.10
N CYS A 1046 -16.51 23.62 -22.93
CA CYS A 1046 -15.93 24.11 -21.68
C CYS A 1046 -14.88 23.12 -21.16
N ILE A 1047 -15.18 21.81 -21.18
CA ILE A 1047 -14.23 20.74 -20.90
C ILE A 1047 -12.98 20.90 -21.79
N GLY A 1048 -13.16 21.05 -23.10
CA GLY A 1048 -12.07 21.22 -24.06
C GLY A 1048 -11.24 22.51 -23.88
N ALA A 1049 -11.83 23.57 -23.33
CA ALA A 1049 -11.08 24.77 -22.93
C ALA A 1049 -10.17 24.48 -21.71
N VAL A 1050 -10.65 23.70 -20.73
CA VAL A 1050 -9.84 23.24 -19.59
C VAL A 1050 -8.78 22.22 -20.03
N GLU A 1051 -9.09 21.29 -20.94
CA GLU A 1051 -8.10 20.36 -21.52
C GLU A 1051 -6.92 21.12 -22.12
N LYS A 1052 -7.19 22.14 -22.96
CA LYS A 1052 -6.15 22.99 -23.58
C LYS A 1052 -5.35 23.78 -22.55
N ALA A 1053 -6.02 24.35 -21.55
CA ALA A 1053 -5.35 25.08 -20.47
C ALA A 1053 -4.38 24.16 -19.70
N ALA A 1054 -4.85 22.98 -19.30
CA ALA A 1054 -4.09 21.98 -18.56
C ALA A 1054 -2.93 21.38 -19.40
N ASP A 1055 -3.19 20.97 -20.65
CA ASP A 1055 -2.14 20.52 -21.59
C ASP A 1055 -1.05 21.59 -21.77
N GLY A 1056 -1.45 22.87 -21.81
CA GLY A 1056 -0.55 24.00 -21.92
C GLY A 1056 0.15 24.43 -20.63
N LEU A 1057 -0.16 23.86 -19.47
CA LEU A 1057 0.45 24.21 -18.16
C LEU A 1057 1.26 23.07 -17.56
N VAL A 1058 0.71 21.86 -17.57
CA VAL A 1058 1.28 20.67 -16.91
C VAL A 1058 1.56 19.51 -17.87
N GLY A 1059 1.24 19.68 -19.16
CA GLY A 1059 1.39 18.64 -20.18
C GLY A 1059 0.34 17.53 -20.07
N ARG A 1060 0.27 16.64 -21.07
CA ARG A 1060 -0.80 15.62 -21.17
C ARG A 1060 -0.79 14.60 -20.03
N ASP A 1061 0.37 14.37 -19.44
CA ASP A 1061 0.55 13.50 -18.27
C ASP A 1061 0.42 14.26 -16.93
N GLY A 1062 0.24 15.58 -16.94
CA GLY A 1062 0.08 16.38 -15.72
C GLY A 1062 -1.35 16.44 -15.18
N TRP A 1063 -2.34 15.96 -15.94
CA TRP A 1063 -3.76 16.02 -15.61
C TRP A 1063 -4.50 14.71 -15.95
N LEU A 1064 -5.75 14.59 -15.49
CA LEU A 1064 -6.66 13.50 -15.89
C LEU A 1064 -8.13 13.94 -16.01
N HIS A 1065 -8.94 13.15 -16.70
CA HIS A 1065 -10.40 13.30 -16.68
C HIS A 1065 -10.98 12.72 -15.39
N ILE A 1066 -11.85 13.47 -14.72
CA ILE A 1066 -12.47 13.08 -13.45
C ILE A 1066 -13.98 13.37 -13.46
N THR A 1067 -14.74 12.68 -12.60
CA THR A 1067 -16.15 13.00 -12.30
C THR A 1067 -16.21 13.42 -10.84
N SER A 1068 -16.86 14.55 -10.51
CA SER A 1068 -16.99 14.96 -9.12
C SER A 1068 -17.77 13.91 -8.31
N GLY A 1069 -17.23 13.60 -7.13
CA GLY A 1069 -17.90 12.77 -6.14
C GLY A 1069 -19.00 13.51 -5.38
N ALA A 1070 -19.01 14.83 -5.42
CA ALA A 1070 -19.87 15.73 -4.65
C ALA A 1070 -20.87 16.52 -5.52
N GLY A 1071 -21.81 17.18 -4.84
CA GLY A 1071 -22.56 18.30 -5.44
C GLY A 1071 -21.72 19.58 -5.38
N HIS A 1072 -21.98 20.48 -6.30
CA HIS A 1072 -21.44 21.84 -6.37
C HIS A 1072 -22.46 22.71 -7.12
N ASP A 1073 -22.41 24.03 -7.01
CA ASP A 1073 -23.34 24.93 -7.72
C ASP A 1073 -23.34 24.72 -9.25
N SER A 1074 -22.21 24.28 -9.83
CA SER A 1074 -22.13 23.86 -11.24
C SER A 1074 -23.14 22.78 -11.67
N VAL A 1075 -23.67 21.97 -10.74
CA VAL A 1075 -24.73 20.98 -11.00
C VAL A 1075 -26.07 21.63 -11.37
N TYR A 1076 -26.31 22.86 -10.92
CA TYR A 1076 -27.48 23.65 -11.31
C TYR A 1076 -27.18 24.61 -12.47
N THR A 1077 -25.98 25.21 -12.55
CA THR A 1077 -25.65 26.09 -13.69
C THR A 1077 -25.60 25.33 -15.02
N SER A 1078 -25.14 24.07 -15.02
CA SER A 1078 -25.08 23.22 -16.22
C SER A 1078 -26.43 22.94 -16.88
N ARG A 1079 -27.53 23.13 -16.13
CA ARG A 1079 -28.92 23.01 -16.65
C ARG A 1079 -29.35 24.21 -17.50
N ARG A 1080 -28.61 25.33 -17.42
CA ARG A 1080 -29.00 26.64 -18.00
C ARG A 1080 -27.92 27.28 -18.88
N CYS A 1081 -26.64 27.08 -18.58
CA CYS A 1081 -25.52 27.57 -19.38
C CYS A 1081 -24.40 26.53 -19.53
N PRO A 1082 -23.57 26.59 -20.59
CA PRO A 1082 -22.34 25.82 -20.71
C PRO A 1082 -21.52 25.90 -19.42
N THR A 1083 -21.22 24.75 -18.81
CA THR A 1083 -20.59 24.67 -17.49
C THR A 1083 -19.53 23.59 -17.48
N THR A 1084 -18.43 23.80 -16.76
CA THR A 1084 -17.46 22.77 -16.38
C THR A 1084 -16.80 23.11 -15.04
N MET A 1085 -16.09 22.16 -14.46
CA MET A 1085 -15.23 22.42 -13.29
C MET A 1085 -13.76 22.09 -13.57
N ILE A 1086 -12.89 22.61 -12.71
CA ILE A 1086 -11.46 22.33 -12.63
C ILE A 1086 -11.17 21.86 -11.21
N PHE A 1087 -10.56 20.70 -11.05
CA PHE A 1087 -10.15 20.18 -9.74
C PHE A 1087 -8.65 20.32 -9.52
N VAL A 1088 -8.26 20.55 -8.26
CA VAL A 1088 -6.87 20.46 -7.78
C VAL A 1088 -6.75 19.50 -6.60
N PRO A 1089 -5.56 18.90 -6.34
CA PRO A 1089 -5.37 17.97 -5.23
C PRO A 1089 -5.73 18.57 -3.87
N CYS A 1090 -6.42 17.79 -3.04
CA CYS A 1090 -6.48 18.01 -1.58
C CYS A 1090 -5.72 16.88 -0.87
N LYS A 1091 -4.93 17.26 0.13
CA LYS A 1091 -4.03 16.36 0.85
C LYS A 1091 -4.78 15.18 1.45
N ASP A 1092 -4.30 13.98 1.16
CA ASP A 1092 -4.83 12.70 1.67
C ASP A 1092 -6.33 12.49 1.40
N GLY A 1093 -6.89 13.21 0.41
CA GLY A 1093 -8.32 13.24 0.10
C GLY A 1093 -9.21 13.87 1.18
N VAL A 1094 -8.64 14.65 2.10
CA VAL A 1094 -9.35 15.22 3.26
C VAL A 1094 -10.04 16.53 2.89
N SER A 1095 -11.36 16.58 3.09
CA SER A 1095 -12.21 17.77 3.02
C SER A 1095 -13.39 17.64 4.00
N HIS A 1096 -14.25 18.67 4.13
CA HIS A 1096 -15.25 18.81 5.21
C HIS A 1096 -14.64 18.63 6.63
N HIS A 1097 -13.34 18.90 6.78
CA HIS A 1097 -12.56 18.66 8.00
C HIS A 1097 -11.53 19.78 8.21
N PRO A 1098 -11.19 20.16 9.47
CA PRO A 1098 -10.28 21.28 9.72
C PRO A 1098 -8.88 21.14 9.11
N GLU A 1099 -8.38 19.91 8.98
CA GLU A 1099 -7.05 19.60 8.43
C GLU A 1099 -7.00 19.53 6.89
N GLU A 1100 -8.09 19.88 6.19
CA GLU A 1100 -8.10 20.05 4.74
C GLU A 1100 -6.98 20.99 4.27
N TYR A 1101 -6.20 20.53 3.29
CA TYR A 1101 -5.06 21.27 2.77
C TYR A 1101 -4.92 21.10 1.26
N CYS A 1102 -4.93 22.23 0.54
CA CYS A 1102 -4.42 22.32 -0.82
C CYS A 1102 -3.10 23.12 -0.78
N SER A 1103 -2.09 22.72 -1.58
CA SER A 1103 -0.82 23.44 -1.58
C SER A 1103 -0.96 24.82 -2.23
N PRO A 1104 -0.17 25.85 -1.83
CA PRO A 1104 -0.13 27.12 -2.52
C PRO A 1104 0.16 26.98 -4.02
N GLU A 1105 1.01 26.02 -4.38
CA GLU A 1105 1.37 25.69 -5.76
C GLU A 1105 0.19 25.10 -6.55
N ASP A 1106 -0.63 24.25 -5.93
CA ASP A 1106 -1.85 23.69 -6.53
C ASP A 1106 -2.95 24.75 -6.67
N CYS A 1107 -3.16 25.56 -5.63
CA CYS A 1107 -4.10 26.70 -5.67
C CYS A 1107 -3.74 27.64 -6.83
N ALA A 1108 -2.45 27.97 -6.98
CA ALA A 1108 -1.93 28.79 -8.07
C ALA A 1108 -2.08 28.10 -9.44
N MET A 1109 -1.78 26.80 -9.54
CA MET A 1109 -1.90 26.03 -10.79
C MET A 1109 -3.35 25.96 -11.27
N GLY A 1110 -4.29 25.65 -10.38
CA GLY A 1110 -5.72 25.65 -10.68
C GLY A 1110 -6.25 27.02 -11.08
N THR A 1111 -5.80 28.09 -10.40
CA THR A 1111 -6.19 29.48 -10.71
C THR A 1111 -5.63 29.95 -12.06
N GLN A 1112 -4.42 29.52 -12.42
CA GLN A 1112 -3.86 29.75 -13.74
C GLN A 1112 -4.61 28.96 -14.84
N ALA A 1113 -5.00 27.70 -14.56
CA ALA A 1113 -5.82 26.91 -15.47
C ALA A 1113 -7.22 27.52 -15.68
N LEU A 1114 -7.81 28.08 -14.62
CA LEU A 1114 -9.07 28.84 -14.68
C LEU A 1114 -8.95 30.08 -15.58
N LEU A 1115 -7.90 30.89 -15.39
CA LEU A 1115 -7.60 32.04 -16.25
C LEU A 1115 -7.50 31.63 -17.73
N ASP A 1116 -6.67 30.63 -18.02
CA ASP A 1116 -6.39 30.22 -19.40
C ASP A 1116 -7.62 29.57 -20.06
N ALA A 1117 -8.39 28.76 -19.34
CA ALA A 1117 -9.61 28.13 -19.86
C ALA A 1117 -10.73 29.15 -20.15
N VAL A 1118 -10.90 30.15 -19.28
CA VAL A 1118 -11.89 31.23 -19.48
C VAL A 1118 -11.54 32.11 -20.67
N LEU A 1119 -10.25 32.36 -20.91
CA LEU A 1119 -9.79 33.12 -22.08
C LEU A 1119 -9.90 32.33 -23.39
N GLU A 1120 -9.54 31.04 -23.39
CA GLU A 1120 -9.78 30.14 -24.53
C GLU A 1120 -11.29 30.04 -24.86
N TYR A 1121 -12.15 30.07 -23.84
CA TYR A 1121 -13.59 30.05 -24.01
C TYR A 1121 -14.17 31.41 -24.49
N ASP A 1122 -13.70 32.56 -24.00
CA ASP A 1122 -14.06 33.89 -24.52
C ASP A 1122 -13.63 34.07 -25.98
N GLU A 1123 -12.45 33.56 -26.34
CA GLU A 1123 -11.99 33.51 -27.72
C GLU A 1123 -12.92 32.65 -28.60
N SER A 1124 -13.25 31.42 -28.20
CA SER A 1124 -14.06 30.46 -28.98
C SER A 1124 -15.57 30.77 -29.00
N ARG A 1125 -16.13 31.48 -28.01
CA ARG A 1125 -17.50 32.04 -28.06
C ARG A 1125 -17.73 33.03 -29.22
N SER A 1126 -16.67 33.40 -29.95
CA SER A 1126 -16.69 34.44 -30.99
C SER A 1126 -16.51 33.91 -32.42
N SER A 1127 -16.47 32.59 -32.60
CA SER A 1127 -16.28 31.89 -33.89
C SER A 1127 -17.45 30.99 -34.24
#